data_AF-A0A1G2YZD2-F1
#
_entry.id   AF-A0A1G2YZD2-F1
#
_cell.length_a   1.000
_cell.length_b   1.000
_cell.length_c   1.000
_cell.angle_alpha   90.00
_cell.angle_beta   90.00
_cell.angle_gamma   90.00
#
_symmetry.space_group_name_H-M   'P 1'
#
loop_
_entity.id
_entity.type
_entity.pdbx_description
1 polymer ?
#
loop_
_entity_poly.entity_id
_entity_poly.type
_entity_poly.pdbx_seq_one_letter_code
_entity_poly.pdbx_strand_id
1 'polypeptide(L)'
;MRRFMQTLWTLAFAIMLPGLALQVQAAEKKVKVFILAGQSNMEGHGQVRSLDHLGEHPKYGYLLKKLKKADGSWVIRNDVTVYWKTKDRKTGPLTVGWGASENEIGPELMFGTIMGDKYNEPVLLIKTAWGGKDVYCDFRSPSAGKPTVDEELILKREHSENRNREIGLYYRKMVSEIKDCLANIENIVPGHNGQNYEIVGMAWFQGWNDFCEWHLQLDGKRVGMGLIDRYPHNLAAMFRDLRKDLDAPNMPIVIGELGVGGHEMTKRAENPDDHEAVAMVKFRKAQKAVADDPLLKNVTFVPTADFWDTRLQELSRISDAYWKEKQEKGIKDTEENHLPTKELNDEYLSRGGHWYCHYNGSAATYSLIGYALAEALNMRSDLAMTPPMGWNSWNAFETDIDEKKIKAIADAMVSSGMRDVGYTYLVLDDGWMAEKRDKDGRLLADPKKFPNGMKAIGDYIHSKGLKFGIYEDRGKLTCQQLPGSLGHEQIDMETFARWGVDYIKMDSCFAESNGMMSSDDYALYRRYIQTTGRPIVLSISDFGNAAWAWGGKESAQLWRTSNDIYPWMDSVYACANTSAGEQAIHPAFNGLWQFAGPGHWNDPDMLQIGNLKDIEEDRKEIADRAHFSLWCILAAPLMAGNDLRAMSDKVRKVLTAPELIAVNQDRRGVQGYKVFDEGGCEVYNKPLADGTTAVLLLNKGGKKADITVFWDKIGLSGNQPVRDLWACKDLGEFNDSFTAHDLGQHEHKMIKVGRPGPPLPIPSPMPLEKYTVTRKGETYMSDLYYIWKAGNTPVYDATFACDPIRIAGQTFKKGIGCKGKCAVMFKVNNRADRFSAIVAIDKSSKEDAKGRFRVYNEDFFANKILWDSGQMTKDSPPRGIDIELKDVYCLMLVFDGKEVLGNWADACVINEADSD
;
A
#
# COMPACT_ATOMS: atom_id res chain seq x y z
N MET A 1 -1.74 16.74 -79.68
CA MET A 1 -3.08 16.45 -79.13
C MET A 1 -3.06 15.17 -78.27
N ARG A 2 -2.22 15.20 -77.23
CA ARG A 2 -2.09 14.24 -76.11
C ARG A 2 -1.47 15.05 -74.96
N ARG A 3 -2.22 16.06 -74.53
CA ARG A 3 -1.91 17.09 -73.52
C ARG A 3 -3.11 18.03 -73.52
N PHE A 4 -4.08 17.75 -72.65
CA PHE A 4 -5.21 18.59 -72.19
C PHE A 4 -6.28 17.62 -71.66
N MET A 5 -6.26 17.30 -70.36
CA MET A 5 -7.38 16.81 -69.52
C MET A 5 -6.88 16.03 -68.29
N GLN A 6 -6.09 16.65 -67.41
CA GLN A 6 -5.98 16.22 -66.00
C GLN A 6 -5.36 17.31 -65.11
N THR A 7 -5.84 18.54 -65.27
CA THR A 7 -5.49 19.70 -64.44
C THR A 7 -6.77 20.32 -63.87
N LEU A 8 -7.57 19.54 -63.13
CA LEU A 8 -8.83 20.00 -62.53
C LEU A 8 -9.34 19.14 -61.36
N TRP A 9 -8.44 18.51 -60.58
CA TRP A 9 -8.77 17.86 -59.28
C TRP A 9 -7.70 18.15 -58.21
N THR A 10 -7.09 19.34 -58.26
CA THR A 10 -6.03 19.79 -57.33
C THR A 10 -6.27 21.23 -56.86
N LEU A 11 -7.52 21.61 -56.60
CA LEU A 11 -7.87 22.92 -56.03
C LEU A 11 -9.26 22.90 -55.35
N ALA A 12 -9.43 22.06 -54.33
CA ALA A 12 -10.60 22.11 -53.44
C ALA A 12 -10.39 21.49 -52.04
N PHE A 13 -9.14 21.32 -51.57
CA PHE A 13 -8.87 20.86 -50.19
C PHE A 13 -7.59 21.49 -49.63
N ALA A 14 -7.46 22.81 -49.77
CA ALA A 14 -6.34 23.59 -49.22
C ALA A 14 -6.78 24.76 -48.34
N ILE A 15 -8.02 24.74 -47.82
CA ILE A 15 -8.49 25.63 -46.77
C ILE A 15 -9.38 24.82 -45.82
N MET A 16 -8.76 24.11 -44.87
CA MET A 16 -9.26 23.79 -43.52
C MET A 16 -8.31 22.78 -42.87
N LEU A 17 -7.64 23.24 -41.81
CA LEU A 17 -6.91 22.54 -40.74
C LEU A 17 -5.46 23.02 -40.54
N PRO A 18 -5.25 24.25 -40.04
CA PRO A 18 -4.14 24.49 -39.13
C PRO A 18 -4.58 23.96 -37.75
N GLY A 19 -4.28 22.71 -37.43
CA GLY A 19 -4.66 22.15 -36.13
C GLY A 19 -4.62 20.64 -36.08
N LEU A 20 -3.44 20.05 -36.21
CA LEU A 20 -3.15 18.67 -35.78
C LEU A 20 -1.62 18.51 -35.71
N ALA A 21 -0.99 19.42 -34.96
CA ALA A 21 0.35 19.22 -34.42
C ALA A 21 0.18 18.83 -32.94
N LEU A 22 0.77 17.69 -32.57
CA LEU A 22 1.13 17.28 -31.20
C LEU A 22 0.00 17.25 -30.15
N GLN A 23 -0.59 16.06 -29.95
CA GLN A 23 -1.05 15.63 -28.63
C GLN A 23 -0.65 14.17 -28.41
N VAL A 24 0.65 13.95 -28.18
CA VAL A 24 1.10 12.82 -27.37
C VAL A 24 0.66 13.17 -25.96
N GLN A 25 -0.41 12.54 -25.49
CA GLN A 25 -1.00 12.83 -24.20
C GLN A 25 -0.07 12.30 -23.11
N ALA A 26 0.89 13.12 -22.69
CA ALA A 26 1.54 12.97 -21.40
C ALA A 26 0.44 12.80 -20.35
N ALA A 27 0.56 11.81 -19.46
CA ALA A 27 -0.39 11.67 -18.36
C ALA A 27 -0.53 13.02 -17.66
N GLU A 28 -1.72 13.58 -17.74
CA GLU A 28 -2.01 14.96 -17.35
C GLU A 28 -1.68 15.12 -15.86
N LYS A 29 -0.75 16.02 -15.51
CA LYS A 29 -0.39 16.28 -14.11
C LYS A 29 -1.61 16.85 -13.40
N LYS A 30 -2.24 16.05 -12.56
CA LYS A 30 -3.48 16.43 -11.87
C LYS A 30 -3.21 17.26 -10.63
N VAL A 31 -4.05 18.26 -10.37
CA VAL A 31 -4.05 18.98 -9.09
C VAL A 31 -4.38 18.02 -7.95
N LYS A 32 -3.58 18.07 -6.87
CA LYS A 32 -3.74 17.20 -5.71
C LYS A 32 -4.62 17.89 -4.68
N VAL A 33 -5.85 17.38 -4.50
CA VAL A 33 -6.87 17.99 -3.65
C VAL A 33 -6.95 17.29 -2.30
N PHE A 34 -6.86 18.07 -1.23
CA PHE A 34 -7.07 17.63 0.15
C PHE A 34 -8.22 18.38 0.78
N ILE A 35 -9.09 17.66 1.49
CA ILE A 35 -10.23 18.24 2.21
C ILE A 35 -9.87 18.35 3.69
N LEU A 36 -9.89 19.56 4.23
CA LEU A 36 -9.71 19.84 5.65
C LEU A 36 -11.06 20.21 6.26
N ALA A 37 -11.71 19.23 6.88
CA ALA A 37 -13.06 19.37 7.39
C ALA A 37 -13.10 19.23 8.91
N GLY A 38 -14.02 19.95 9.55
CA GLY A 38 -14.21 19.85 11.00
C GLY A 38 -15.01 21.01 11.55
N GLN A 39 -14.94 21.19 12.88
CA GLN A 39 -15.63 22.29 13.56
C GLN A 39 -14.59 23.38 13.99
N SER A 40 -14.80 24.14 15.07
CA SER A 40 -13.86 25.15 15.64
C SER A 40 -12.34 24.87 15.62
N ASN A 41 -11.84 23.68 15.97
CA ASN A 41 -10.41 23.39 15.91
C ASN A 41 -9.89 23.27 14.47
N MET A 42 -10.71 22.85 13.51
CA MET A 42 -10.32 22.94 12.11
C MET A 42 -10.37 24.39 11.62
N GLU A 43 -11.26 25.26 12.15
CA GLU A 43 -11.21 26.70 11.87
C GLU A 43 -9.85 27.29 12.23
N GLY A 44 -9.29 26.86 13.37
CA GLY A 44 -7.92 27.12 13.75
C GLY A 44 -7.77 28.38 14.60
N HIS A 45 -7.62 28.19 15.92
CA HIS A 45 -7.47 29.26 16.90
C HIS A 45 -6.05 29.35 17.49
N GLY A 46 -5.06 28.76 16.78
CA GLY A 46 -3.67 28.79 17.19
C GLY A 46 -3.07 30.18 16.99
N GLN A 47 -2.71 30.87 18.06
CA GLN A 47 -2.16 32.22 18.02
C GLN A 47 -0.78 32.21 17.37
N VAL A 48 -0.59 32.94 16.27
CA VAL A 48 0.68 32.98 15.51
C VAL A 48 1.88 33.36 16.39
N ARG A 49 1.66 34.16 17.44
CA ARG A 49 2.69 34.52 18.43
C ARG A 49 3.38 33.31 19.08
N SER A 50 2.72 32.15 19.15
CA SER A 50 3.31 30.94 19.72
C SER A 50 3.94 29.99 18.73
N LEU A 51 3.88 30.31 17.44
CA LEU A 51 4.38 29.42 16.40
C LEU A 51 5.90 29.25 16.48
N ASP A 52 6.65 30.27 16.91
CA ASP A 52 8.09 30.17 17.13
C ASP A 52 8.45 29.20 18.28
N HIS A 53 7.54 28.99 19.23
CA HIS A 53 7.72 28.01 20.31
C HIS A 53 7.79 26.56 19.79
N LEU A 54 7.31 26.30 18.56
CA LEU A 54 7.51 25.02 17.90
C LEU A 54 8.99 24.62 17.88
N GLY A 55 9.90 25.58 17.67
CA GLY A 55 11.35 25.34 17.61
C GLY A 55 11.96 24.74 18.87
N GLU A 56 11.30 24.91 20.02
CA GLU A 56 11.74 24.36 21.31
C GLU A 56 11.27 22.91 21.51
N HIS A 57 10.37 22.39 20.66
CA HIS A 57 9.87 21.03 20.81
C HIS A 57 10.99 19.99 20.58
N PRO A 58 11.29 19.10 21.54
CA PRO A 58 12.49 18.25 21.50
C PRO A 58 12.54 17.30 20.30
N LYS A 59 11.37 16.83 19.84
CA LYS A 59 11.25 15.91 18.70
C LYS A 59 10.96 16.59 17.36
N TYR A 60 10.35 17.77 17.38
CA TYR A 60 9.67 18.34 16.21
C TYR A 60 10.07 19.79 15.91
N GLY A 61 10.98 20.38 16.69
CA GLY A 61 11.39 21.77 16.51
C GLY A 61 12.05 22.05 15.16
N TYR A 62 12.55 21.02 14.47
CA TYR A 62 13.05 21.14 13.11
C TYR A 62 11.96 21.58 12.11
N LEU A 63 10.68 21.32 12.39
CA LEU A 63 9.56 21.69 11.51
C LEU A 63 9.38 23.21 11.39
N LEU A 64 9.81 23.99 12.41
CA LEU A 64 9.77 25.45 12.33
C LEU A 64 10.57 25.98 11.13
N LYS A 65 11.67 25.31 10.75
CA LYS A 65 12.50 25.69 9.60
C LYS A 65 11.76 25.59 8.27
N LYS A 66 10.69 24.79 8.19
CA LYS A 66 9.84 24.70 6.98
C LYS A 66 8.89 25.89 6.85
N LEU A 67 8.59 26.56 7.97
CA LEU A 67 7.66 27.69 8.03
C LEU A 67 8.36 29.05 7.96
N LYS A 68 9.68 29.11 8.20
CA LYS A 68 10.47 30.35 8.23
C LYS A 68 11.43 30.44 7.05
N LYS A 69 11.58 31.64 6.50
CA LYS A 69 12.67 31.99 5.59
C LYS A 69 13.95 32.30 6.38
N ALA A 70 15.07 32.42 5.68
CA ALA A 70 16.37 32.77 6.27
C ALA A 70 16.36 34.16 6.96
N ASP A 71 15.49 35.08 6.54
CA ASP A 71 15.32 36.41 7.13
C ASP A 71 14.37 36.44 8.35
N GLY A 72 13.83 35.28 8.76
CA GLY A 72 12.91 35.16 9.88
C GLY A 72 11.43 35.45 9.55
N SER A 73 11.11 35.83 8.31
CA SER A 73 9.73 35.99 7.84
C SER A 73 9.05 34.64 7.58
N TRP A 74 7.72 34.61 7.61
CA TRP A 74 6.95 33.41 7.30
C TRP A 74 7.01 33.06 5.81
N VAL A 75 7.08 31.76 5.51
CA VAL A 75 7.05 31.24 4.15
C VAL A 75 5.67 31.45 3.54
N ILE A 76 5.65 31.78 2.26
CA ILE A 76 4.45 31.82 1.41
C ILE A 76 4.63 30.76 0.34
N ARG A 77 3.75 29.76 0.32
CA ARG A 77 3.78 28.63 -0.63
C ARG A 77 2.83 28.91 -1.78
N ASN A 78 3.37 29.25 -2.94
CA ASN A 78 2.57 29.48 -4.16
C ASN A 78 2.17 28.18 -4.87
N ASP A 79 2.83 27.09 -4.52
CA ASP A 79 2.56 25.71 -4.95
C ASP A 79 1.41 25.05 -4.17
N VAL A 80 0.96 25.67 -3.07
CA VAL A 80 -0.16 25.21 -2.25
C VAL A 80 -1.22 26.30 -2.15
N THR A 81 -2.40 26.02 -2.70
CA THR A 81 -3.56 26.93 -2.65
C THR A 81 -4.50 26.51 -1.54
N VAL A 82 -4.94 27.45 -0.72
CA VAL A 82 -6.02 27.25 0.26
C VAL A 82 -7.29 27.86 -0.30
N TYR A 83 -8.39 27.11 -0.24
CA TYR A 83 -9.74 27.60 -0.52
C TYR A 83 -10.62 27.42 0.73
N TRP A 84 -11.23 28.51 1.20
CA TRP A 84 -12.16 28.51 2.32
C TRP A 84 -13.29 29.51 2.09
N LYS A 85 -14.44 29.01 1.63
CA LYS A 85 -15.55 29.86 1.14
C LYS A 85 -16.10 30.84 2.18
N THR A 86 -16.08 30.45 3.46
CA THR A 86 -16.62 31.24 4.58
C THR A 86 -15.64 32.23 5.19
N LYS A 87 -14.39 32.28 4.72
CA LYS A 87 -13.39 33.28 5.12
C LYS A 87 -13.51 34.54 4.26
N ASP A 88 -13.19 35.71 4.82
CA ASP A 88 -13.13 36.98 4.06
C ASP A 88 -12.15 36.85 2.89
N ARG A 89 -10.95 36.35 3.17
CA ARG A 89 -10.00 35.87 2.17
C ARG A 89 -10.37 34.45 1.78
N LYS A 90 -11.14 34.30 0.69
CA LYS A 90 -11.66 32.99 0.25
C LYS A 90 -10.63 32.06 -0.36
N THR A 91 -9.59 32.60 -0.99
CA THR A 91 -8.55 31.80 -1.66
C THR A 91 -7.18 32.49 -1.64
N GLY A 92 -6.11 31.72 -1.73
CA GLY A 92 -4.75 32.22 -1.94
C GLY A 92 -3.66 31.23 -1.54
N PRO A 93 -2.38 31.64 -1.64
CA PRO A 93 -1.26 30.80 -1.25
C PRO A 93 -1.28 30.48 0.25
N LEU A 94 -0.79 29.28 0.59
CA LEU A 94 -0.63 28.86 1.98
C LEU A 94 0.45 29.71 2.68
N THR A 95 0.06 30.29 3.81
CA THR A 95 0.92 31.04 4.74
C THR A 95 0.19 31.18 6.09
N VAL A 96 0.74 31.91 7.06
CA VAL A 96 0.02 32.21 8.32
C VAL A 96 -1.27 33.02 8.06
N GLY A 97 -2.25 32.93 8.95
CA GLY A 97 -3.50 33.70 8.86
C GLY A 97 -4.67 32.99 8.17
N TRP A 98 -4.55 31.68 7.92
CA TRP A 98 -5.65 30.83 7.47
C TRP A 98 -6.48 30.22 8.62
N GLY A 99 -6.26 30.68 9.86
CA GLY A 99 -7.08 30.37 11.03
C GLY A 99 -8.37 31.20 11.11
N ALA A 100 -9.02 31.20 12.27
CA ALA A 100 -10.28 31.92 12.52
C ALA A 100 -10.11 33.44 12.30
N SER A 101 -8.99 34.03 12.71
CA SER A 101 -8.56 35.41 12.39
C SER A 101 -7.23 35.43 11.60
N GLU A 102 -6.80 36.61 11.16
CA GLU A 102 -5.53 36.78 10.41
C GLU A 102 -4.28 36.51 11.26
N ASN A 103 -4.41 36.57 12.59
CA ASN A 103 -3.33 36.27 13.54
C ASN A 103 -3.40 34.84 14.10
N GLU A 104 -4.24 34.00 13.50
CA GLU A 104 -4.42 32.61 13.91
C GLU A 104 -4.12 31.63 12.77
N ILE A 105 -3.79 30.40 13.15
CA ILE A 105 -3.60 29.26 12.26
C ILE A 105 -4.34 28.05 12.83
N GLY A 106 -4.75 27.15 11.93
CA GLY A 106 -5.17 25.81 12.28
C GLY A 106 -4.16 24.77 11.80
N PRO A 107 -4.58 23.49 11.72
CA PRO A 107 -3.74 22.41 11.20
C PRO A 107 -3.30 22.64 9.75
N GLU A 108 -4.01 23.49 8.98
CA GLU A 108 -3.76 23.69 7.55
C GLU A 108 -2.35 24.17 7.24
N LEU A 109 -1.73 24.97 8.11
CA LEU A 109 -0.42 25.56 7.84
C LEU A 109 0.65 24.49 7.68
N MET A 110 0.81 23.64 8.70
CA MET A 110 1.81 22.58 8.64
C MET A 110 1.36 21.44 7.72
N PHE A 111 0.08 21.08 7.72
CA PHE A 111 -0.45 20.06 6.83
C PHE A 111 -0.14 20.38 5.36
N GLY A 112 -0.46 21.61 4.94
CA GLY A 112 -0.22 22.08 3.58
C GLY A 112 1.27 22.17 3.24
N THR A 113 2.11 22.54 4.21
CA THR A 113 3.57 22.57 4.04
C THR A 113 4.12 21.19 3.73
N ILE A 114 3.69 20.16 4.48
CA ILE A 114 4.11 18.77 4.26
C ILE A 114 3.59 18.24 2.92
N MET A 115 2.33 18.53 2.58
CA MET A 115 1.76 18.09 1.30
C MET A 115 2.42 18.77 0.10
N GLY A 116 2.70 20.06 0.18
CA GLY A 116 3.45 20.76 -0.87
C GLY A 116 4.87 20.23 -1.06
N ASP A 117 5.54 19.78 0.01
CA ASP A 117 6.88 19.18 -0.10
C ASP A 117 6.82 17.80 -0.78
N LYS A 118 5.69 17.10 -0.67
CA LYS A 118 5.49 15.75 -1.19
C LYS A 118 5.18 15.72 -2.68
N TYR A 119 4.31 16.62 -3.15
CA TYR A 119 3.83 16.60 -4.53
C TYR A 119 4.58 17.61 -5.39
N ASN A 120 4.98 17.17 -6.59
CA ASN A 120 5.54 18.08 -7.59
C ASN A 120 4.42 18.82 -8.37
N GLU A 121 3.18 18.34 -8.26
CA GLU A 121 1.97 18.95 -8.79
C GLU A 121 1.39 20.00 -7.82
N PRO A 122 0.59 20.97 -8.32
CA PRO A 122 -0.10 21.92 -7.45
C PRO A 122 -0.99 21.23 -6.43
N VAL A 123 -0.93 21.71 -5.19
CA VAL A 123 -1.75 21.21 -4.08
C VAL A 123 -2.89 22.19 -3.80
N LEU A 124 -4.11 21.68 -3.66
CA LEU A 124 -5.29 22.43 -3.25
C LEU A 124 -5.81 21.92 -1.90
N LEU A 125 -5.90 22.81 -0.91
CA LEU A 125 -6.53 22.53 0.37
C LEU A 125 -7.92 23.17 0.38
N ILE A 126 -8.97 22.34 0.41
CA ILE A 126 -10.36 22.79 0.55
C ILE A 126 -10.70 22.72 2.03
N LYS A 127 -10.85 23.88 2.67
CA LYS A 127 -11.19 23.99 4.09
C LYS A 127 -12.69 24.20 4.25
N THR A 128 -13.36 23.28 4.95
CA THR A 128 -14.79 23.33 5.28
C THR A 128 -14.95 23.20 6.79
N ALA A 129 -14.85 24.33 7.48
CA ALA A 129 -14.82 24.38 8.94
C ALA A 129 -15.77 25.45 9.49
N TRP A 130 -16.51 25.09 10.54
CA TRP A 130 -17.46 25.97 11.22
C TRP A 130 -17.50 25.71 12.73
N GLY A 131 -17.43 26.78 13.52
CA GLY A 131 -17.51 26.72 14.97
C GLY A 131 -18.90 26.29 15.47
N GLY A 132 -18.93 25.61 16.62
CA GLY A 132 -20.19 25.29 17.31
C GLY A 132 -21.13 24.37 16.51
N LYS A 133 -20.58 23.37 15.79
CA LYS A 133 -21.34 22.36 15.05
C LYS A 133 -21.09 20.97 15.62
N ASP A 134 -21.97 20.02 15.35
CA ASP A 134 -21.83 18.62 15.77
C ASP A 134 -22.18 17.62 14.65
N VAL A 135 -21.82 16.35 14.86
CA VAL A 135 -22.07 15.27 13.91
C VAL A 135 -23.48 14.71 14.06
N TYR A 136 -24.07 14.80 15.25
CA TYR A 136 -25.40 14.23 15.49
C TYR A 136 -26.53 15.05 14.85
N CYS A 137 -26.37 16.37 14.66
CA CYS A 137 -27.37 17.23 14.03
C CYS A 137 -26.79 17.94 12.80
N ASP A 138 -25.78 18.80 12.96
CA ASP A 138 -25.35 19.73 11.90
C ASP A 138 -24.73 19.02 10.69
N PHE A 139 -23.85 18.05 10.95
CA PHE A 139 -23.20 17.22 9.94
C PHE A 139 -23.86 15.85 9.75
N ARG A 140 -25.06 15.65 10.31
CA ARG A 140 -25.79 14.39 10.14
C ARG A 140 -26.07 14.13 8.67
N SER A 141 -25.48 13.07 8.13
CA SER A 141 -25.63 12.70 6.73
C SER A 141 -26.90 11.87 6.49
N PRO A 142 -27.38 11.74 5.23
CA PRO A 142 -28.60 11.01 4.91
C PRO A 142 -28.62 9.56 5.43
N SER A 143 -27.51 8.81 5.30
CA SER A 143 -27.44 7.41 5.73
C SER A 143 -27.32 7.22 7.25
N ALA A 144 -27.10 8.30 8.01
CA ALA A 144 -27.15 8.24 9.47
C ALA A 144 -28.59 8.01 9.98
N GLY A 145 -29.59 8.27 9.15
CA GLY A 145 -31.01 8.10 9.47
C GLY A 145 -31.56 9.25 10.32
N LYS A 146 -32.81 9.10 10.79
CA LYS A 146 -33.45 10.09 11.67
C LYS A 146 -32.76 10.14 13.04
N PRO A 147 -32.82 11.28 13.76
CA PRO A 147 -32.42 11.33 15.15
C PRO A 147 -33.18 10.30 15.99
N THR A 148 -32.50 9.75 16.99
CA THR A 148 -33.08 8.90 18.03
C THR A 148 -33.99 9.71 18.94
N VAL A 149 -34.83 9.03 19.73
CA VAL A 149 -35.72 9.69 20.71
C VAL A 149 -34.92 10.60 21.67
N ASP A 150 -33.73 10.18 22.10
CA ASP A 150 -32.88 10.97 23.00
C ASP A 150 -32.28 12.19 22.28
N GLU A 151 -31.80 12.04 21.03
CA GLU A 151 -31.34 13.17 20.21
C GLU A 151 -32.48 14.18 19.93
N GLU A 152 -33.72 13.70 19.71
CA GLU A 152 -34.90 14.56 19.54
C GLU A 152 -35.26 15.36 20.80
N LEU A 153 -35.06 14.79 22.00
CA LEU A 153 -35.26 15.52 23.26
C LEU A 153 -34.28 16.69 23.38
N ILE A 154 -33.02 16.47 22.99
CA ILE A 154 -31.99 17.52 22.99
C ILE A 154 -32.38 18.62 21.99
N LEU A 155 -32.78 18.27 20.77
CA LEU A 155 -33.22 19.24 19.77
C LEU A 155 -34.46 20.03 20.21
N LYS A 156 -35.41 19.41 20.93
CA LYS A 156 -36.58 20.11 21.49
C LYS A 156 -36.20 21.11 22.58
N ARG A 157 -35.28 20.74 23.49
CA ARG A 157 -34.71 21.66 24.48
C ARG A 157 -34.00 22.82 23.80
N GLU A 158 -33.20 22.55 22.79
CA GLU A 158 -32.51 23.60 22.03
C GLU A 158 -33.50 24.54 21.33
N HIS A 159 -34.56 24.00 20.74
CA HIS A 159 -35.63 24.80 20.15
C HIS A 159 -36.28 25.74 21.18
N SER A 160 -36.55 25.26 22.41
CA SER A 160 -37.11 26.12 23.47
C SER A 160 -36.11 27.16 23.99
N GLU A 161 -34.81 26.93 23.82
CA GLU A 161 -33.72 27.87 24.07
C GLU A 161 -33.44 28.79 22.86
N ASN A 162 -34.35 28.85 21.87
CA ASN A 162 -34.23 29.61 20.62
C ASN A 162 -33.03 29.20 19.73
N ARG A 163 -32.53 27.97 19.87
CA ARG A 163 -31.50 27.37 19.01
C ARG A 163 -32.16 26.46 17.97
N ASN A 164 -32.67 27.05 16.89
CA ASN A 164 -33.38 26.35 15.82
C ASN A 164 -32.42 25.81 14.76
N ARG A 165 -31.92 24.59 14.97
CA ARG A 165 -30.94 23.94 14.09
C ARG A 165 -31.61 23.03 13.06
N GLU A 166 -31.08 23.04 11.84
CA GLU A 166 -31.57 22.21 10.74
C GLU A 166 -30.67 20.98 10.55
N ILE A 167 -31.26 19.80 10.61
CA ILE A 167 -30.55 18.52 10.51
C ILE A 167 -29.82 18.42 9.16
N GLY A 168 -28.53 18.12 9.21
CA GLY A 168 -27.66 17.90 8.06
C GLY A 168 -27.36 19.15 7.23
N LEU A 169 -27.68 20.35 7.73
CA LEU A 169 -27.43 21.59 6.99
C LEU A 169 -25.95 21.76 6.66
N TYR A 170 -25.06 21.49 7.62
CA TYR A 170 -23.62 21.67 7.44
C TYR A 170 -22.98 20.51 6.67
N TYR A 171 -23.58 19.31 6.70
CA TYR A 171 -23.22 18.26 5.75
C TYR A 171 -23.48 18.71 4.30
N ARG A 172 -24.69 19.21 4.01
CA ARG A 172 -25.05 19.70 2.67
C ARG A 172 -24.17 20.87 2.24
N LYS A 173 -23.88 21.81 3.15
CA LYS A 173 -22.94 22.90 2.89
C LYS A 173 -21.54 22.40 2.58
N MET A 174 -20.98 21.49 3.38
CA MET A 174 -19.66 20.90 3.14
C MET A 174 -19.56 20.29 1.74
N VAL A 175 -20.51 19.42 1.37
CA VAL A 175 -20.55 18.81 0.03
C VAL A 175 -20.65 19.87 -1.06
N SER A 176 -21.54 20.85 -0.90
CA SER A 176 -21.73 21.93 -1.86
C SER A 176 -20.48 22.78 -2.03
N GLU A 177 -19.80 23.16 -0.95
CA GLU A 177 -18.61 23.99 -1.00
C GLU A 177 -17.42 23.29 -1.67
N ILE A 178 -17.26 21.98 -1.41
CA ILE A 178 -16.26 21.16 -2.08
C ILE A 178 -16.55 21.07 -3.58
N LYS A 179 -17.80 20.76 -3.96
CA LYS A 179 -18.21 20.68 -5.37
C LYS A 179 -18.07 22.01 -6.09
N ASP A 180 -18.47 23.11 -5.46
CA ASP A 180 -18.31 24.46 -6.02
C ASP A 180 -16.83 24.79 -6.26
N CYS A 181 -15.94 24.43 -5.33
CA CYS A 181 -14.51 24.62 -5.49
C CYS A 181 -13.97 23.81 -6.67
N LEU A 182 -14.30 22.52 -6.73
CA LEU A 182 -13.82 21.62 -7.79
C LEU A 182 -14.35 22.03 -9.18
N ALA A 183 -15.59 22.47 -9.27
CA ALA A 183 -16.19 22.96 -10.52
C ALA A 183 -15.56 24.27 -11.01
N ASN A 184 -14.93 25.05 -10.12
CA ASN A 184 -14.28 26.32 -10.44
C ASN A 184 -12.76 26.28 -10.25
N ILE A 185 -12.16 25.09 -10.24
CA ILE A 185 -10.76 24.88 -9.85
C ILE A 185 -9.78 25.70 -10.68
N GLU A 186 -10.08 25.93 -11.97
CA GLU A 186 -9.24 26.71 -12.88
C GLU A 186 -9.07 28.18 -12.44
N ASN A 187 -10.09 28.74 -11.80
CA ASN A 187 -10.08 30.10 -11.28
C ASN A 187 -9.48 30.20 -9.88
N ILE A 188 -9.28 29.06 -9.21
CA ILE A 188 -8.85 28.98 -7.82
C ILE A 188 -7.35 28.69 -7.75
N VAL A 189 -6.85 27.73 -8.54
CA VAL A 189 -5.47 27.27 -8.50
C VAL A 189 -4.63 28.08 -9.51
N PRO A 190 -3.62 28.85 -9.07
CA PRO A 190 -2.77 29.62 -9.98
C PRO A 190 -2.04 28.73 -10.98
N GLY A 191 -2.01 29.14 -12.26
CA GLY A 191 -1.32 28.40 -13.32
C GLY A 191 -2.01 27.10 -13.76
N HIS A 192 -3.30 26.94 -13.41
CA HIS A 192 -4.13 25.84 -13.90
C HIS A 192 -4.29 25.92 -15.43
N ASN A 193 -3.85 24.89 -16.15
CA ASN A 193 -3.82 24.85 -17.62
C ASN A 193 -4.82 23.83 -18.19
N GLY A 194 -6.03 23.76 -17.62
CA GLY A 194 -7.05 22.78 -18.00
C GLY A 194 -6.82 21.35 -17.48
N GLN A 195 -5.89 21.18 -16.53
CA GLN A 195 -5.56 19.89 -15.92
C GLN A 195 -6.74 19.33 -15.13
N ASN A 196 -6.92 18.01 -15.12
CA ASN A 196 -7.89 17.38 -14.21
C ASN A 196 -7.39 17.40 -12.74
N TYR A 197 -8.24 17.04 -11.78
CA TYR A 197 -7.87 16.94 -10.36
C TYR A 197 -7.97 15.51 -9.81
N GLU A 198 -7.37 15.30 -8.65
CA GLU A 198 -7.47 14.07 -7.88
C GLU A 198 -7.75 14.42 -6.41
N ILE A 199 -8.81 13.87 -5.84
CA ILE A 199 -9.06 13.96 -4.39
C ILE A 199 -8.19 12.92 -3.70
N VAL A 200 -7.09 13.39 -3.11
CA VAL A 200 -6.04 12.55 -2.54
C VAL A 200 -6.38 12.09 -1.12
N GLY A 201 -7.11 12.91 -0.36
CA GLY A 201 -7.52 12.54 0.99
C GLY A 201 -8.25 13.64 1.73
N MET A 202 -8.72 13.28 2.92
CA MET A 202 -9.44 14.16 3.82
C MET A 202 -8.89 14.04 5.24
N ALA A 203 -8.75 15.17 5.93
CA ALA A 203 -8.57 15.21 7.37
C ALA A 203 -9.87 15.72 8.01
N TRP A 204 -10.46 14.89 8.87
CA TRP A 204 -11.51 15.29 9.79
C TRP A 204 -10.89 15.63 11.14
N PHE A 205 -11.07 16.85 11.61
CA PHE A 205 -10.57 17.25 12.92
C PHE A 205 -11.67 17.84 13.80
N GLN A 206 -11.81 17.19 14.97
CA GLN A 206 -12.56 17.54 16.18
C GLN A 206 -14.02 17.03 16.34
N GLY A 207 -14.62 17.33 17.49
CA GLY A 207 -15.89 16.79 17.97
C GLY A 207 -16.28 17.35 19.35
N TRP A 208 -15.86 18.58 19.65
CA TRP A 208 -16.06 19.18 20.97
C TRP A 208 -17.53 19.37 21.31
N ASN A 209 -18.38 19.77 20.36
CA ASN A 209 -19.80 19.96 20.65
C ASN A 209 -20.54 18.64 20.82
N ASP A 210 -20.08 17.58 20.16
CA ASP A 210 -20.58 16.22 20.40
C ASP A 210 -20.18 15.72 21.81
N PHE A 211 -19.06 16.20 22.35
CA PHE A 211 -18.60 15.88 23.70
C PHE A 211 -19.23 16.77 24.79
N CYS A 212 -19.35 18.09 24.58
CA CYS A 212 -19.60 19.05 25.66
C CYS A 212 -20.95 18.86 26.37
N GLU A 213 -21.92 18.23 25.71
CA GLU A 213 -23.23 17.90 26.28
C GLU A 213 -23.21 16.58 27.09
N TRP A 214 -22.05 15.96 27.37
CA TRP A 214 -21.94 14.68 28.09
C TRP A 214 -22.71 14.63 29.42
N HIS A 215 -22.80 15.77 30.10
CA HIS A 215 -23.42 15.94 31.41
C HIS A 215 -24.94 16.15 31.35
N LEU A 216 -25.51 16.32 30.15
CA LEU A 216 -26.91 16.66 29.96
C LEU A 216 -27.84 15.56 30.47
N GLN A 217 -28.78 15.97 31.33
CA GLN A 217 -29.88 15.15 31.81
C GLN A 217 -31.22 15.79 31.47
N LEU A 218 -32.08 15.04 30.77
CA LEU A 218 -33.45 15.43 30.44
C LEU A 218 -34.39 14.33 30.95
N ASP A 219 -35.45 14.73 31.67
CA ASP A 219 -36.44 13.81 32.26
C ASP A 219 -35.83 12.67 33.09
N GLY A 220 -34.76 12.98 33.85
CA GLY A 220 -34.04 12.01 34.68
C GLY A 220 -33.16 11.01 33.91
N LYS A 221 -33.03 11.17 32.58
CA LYS A 221 -32.15 10.34 31.73
C LYS A 221 -30.88 11.11 31.35
N ARG A 222 -29.72 10.44 31.42
CA ARG A 222 -28.42 10.97 30.97
C ARG A 222 -28.29 10.91 29.44
N VAL A 223 -29.05 11.76 28.75
CA VAL A 223 -29.11 11.81 27.27
C VAL A 223 -27.78 12.22 26.63
N GLY A 224 -26.95 13.01 27.33
CA GLY A 224 -25.65 13.47 26.84
C GLY A 224 -24.67 12.34 26.51
N MET A 225 -24.63 11.30 27.34
CA MET A 225 -23.79 10.11 27.09
C MET A 225 -24.23 9.34 25.85
N GLY A 226 -25.52 9.42 25.49
CA GLY A 226 -26.07 8.82 24.29
C GLY A 226 -25.50 9.44 23.01
N LEU A 227 -25.17 10.74 23.01
CA LEU A 227 -24.50 11.39 21.88
C LEU A 227 -23.12 10.79 21.62
N ILE A 228 -22.35 10.56 22.69
CA ILE A 228 -21.04 9.90 22.62
C ILE A 228 -21.18 8.47 22.08
N ASP A 229 -22.18 7.72 22.56
CA ASP A 229 -22.45 6.35 22.12
C ASP A 229 -22.89 6.27 20.65
N ARG A 230 -23.52 7.33 20.12
CA ARG A 230 -23.97 7.40 18.72
C ARG A 230 -22.99 8.07 17.77
N TYR A 231 -21.97 8.73 18.29
CA TYR A 231 -20.94 9.39 17.50
C TYR A 231 -20.32 8.48 16.42
N PRO A 232 -19.95 7.20 16.70
CA PRO A 232 -19.33 6.36 15.67
C PRO A 232 -20.27 6.08 14.49
N HIS A 233 -21.55 5.83 14.78
CA HIS A 233 -22.57 5.59 13.77
C HIS A 233 -22.74 6.81 12.85
N ASN A 234 -22.90 8.00 13.44
CA ASN A 234 -23.14 9.23 12.68
C ASN A 234 -21.91 9.62 11.86
N LEU A 235 -20.70 9.52 12.42
CA LEU A 235 -19.47 9.88 11.71
C LEU A 235 -19.13 8.88 10.59
N ALA A 236 -19.30 7.58 10.81
CA ALA A 236 -19.10 6.56 9.78
C ALA A 236 -20.10 6.73 8.62
N ALA A 237 -21.37 7.02 8.92
CA ALA A 237 -22.38 7.35 7.91
C ALA A 237 -21.97 8.58 7.10
N MET A 238 -21.50 9.64 7.76
CA MET A 238 -21.04 10.85 7.09
C MET A 238 -19.88 10.58 6.14
N PHE A 239 -18.90 9.78 6.53
CA PHE A 239 -17.76 9.43 5.66
C PHE A 239 -18.18 8.59 4.45
N ARG A 240 -19.11 7.64 4.61
CA ARG A 240 -19.65 6.87 3.47
C ARG A 240 -20.40 7.77 2.50
N ASP A 241 -21.28 8.62 3.01
CA ASP A 241 -22.07 9.52 2.16
C ASP A 241 -21.18 10.56 1.47
N LEU A 242 -20.17 11.10 2.16
CA LEU A 242 -19.24 12.06 1.57
C LEU A 242 -18.43 11.44 0.43
N ARG A 243 -17.91 10.22 0.60
CA ARG A 243 -17.22 9.48 -0.47
C ARG A 243 -18.13 9.25 -1.67
N LYS A 244 -19.40 8.89 -1.42
CA LYS A 244 -20.39 8.72 -2.47
C LYS A 244 -20.70 10.04 -3.19
N ASP A 245 -20.96 11.10 -2.43
CA ASP A 245 -21.36 12.40 -2.97
C ASP A 245 -20.23 13.08 -3.75
N LEU A 246 -18.97 12.82 -3.40
CA LEU A 246 -17.78 13.33 -4.09
C LEU A 246 -17.24 12.40 -5.18
N ASP A 247 -17.90 11.26 -5.43
CA ASP A 247 -17.42 10.21 -6.35
C ASP A 247 -15.98 9.75 -6.07
N ALA A 248 -15.68 9.55 -4.78
CA ALA A 248 -14.35 9.20 -4.29
C ALA A 248 -14.40 7.99 -3.33
N PRO A 249 -14.80 6.80 -3.81
CA PRO A 249 -15.10 5.63 -2.96
C PRO A 249 -13.93 5.15 -2.10
N ASN A 250 -12.69 5.41 -2.54
CA ASN A 250 -11.47 5.00 -1.86
C ASN A 250 -10.74 6.13 -1.13
N MET A 251 -11.31 7.36 -1.11
CA MET A 251 -10.66 8.54 -0.52
C MET A 251 -10.16 8.24 0.89
N PRO A 252 -8.84 8.30 1.16
CA PRO A 252 -8.29 8.17 2.50
C PRO A 252 -8.84 9.25 3.42
N ILE A 253 -9.23 8.86 4.64
CA ILE A 253 -9.71 9.80 5.66
C ILE A 253 -8.85 9.63 6.91
N VAL A 254 -8.41 10.73 7.50
CA VAL A 254 -7.74 10.76 8.80
C VAL A 254 -8.65 11.45 9.81
N ILE A 255 -8.85 10.80 10.95
CA ILE A 255 -9.56 11.35 12.12
C ILE A 255 -8.51 11.83 13.11
N GLY A 256 -8.48 13.13 13.37
CA GLY A 256 -7.74 13.67 14.52
C GLY A 256 -8.55 13.52 15.81
N GLU A 257 -7.97 12.85 16.80
CA GLU A 257 -8.52 12.74 18.16
C GLU A 257 -8.89 14.12 18.75
N LEU A 258 -9.88 14.15 19.65
CA LEU A 258 -10.08 15.26 20.57
C LEU A 258 -9.04 15.17 21.71
N GLY A 259 -7.82 15.66 21.43
CA GLY A 259 -6.67 15.60 22.34
C GLY A 259 -6.73 16.54 23.54
N VAL A 260 -7.85 17.22 23.79
CA VAL A 260 -7.99 18.19 24.88
C VAL A 260 -7.75 17.55 26.24
N GLY A 261 -6.84 18.11 27.03
CA GLY A 261 -6.41 17.57 28.33
C GLY A 261 -5.35 16.47 28.25
N GLY A 262 -4.86 16.13 27.05
CA GLY A 262 -3.74 15.21 26.84
C GLY A 262 -3.95 13.84 27.49
N HIS A 263 -2.84 13.22 27.92
CA HIS A 263 -2.83 11.92 28.63
C HIS A 263 -3.30 11.99 30.08
N GLU A 264 -3.42 13.19 30.65
CA GLU A 264 -3.93 13.37 32.00
C GLU A 264 -5.40 12.94 32.12
N MET A 265 -6.20 13.13 31.07
CA MET A 265 -7.59 12.66 31.02
C MET A 265 -7.69 11.14 31.20
N THR A 266 -6.76 10.37 30.63
CA THR A 266 -6.72 8.91 30.79
C THR A 266 -6.49 8.53 32.24
N LYS A 267 -5.55 9.20 32.91
CA LYS A 267 -5.24 8.96 34.34
C LYS A 267 -6.40 9.38 35.24
N ARG A 268 -7.00 10.55 34.99
CA ARG A 268 -8.16 11.04 35.73
C ARG A 268 -9.36 10.08 35.64
N ALA A 269 -9.57 9.48 34.46
CA ALA A 269 -10.65 8.52 34.23
C ALA A 269 -10.50 7.19 34.99
N GLU A 270 -9.35 6.90 35.60
CA GLU A 270 -9.20 5.77 36.54
C GLU A 270 -10.07 5.95 37.78
N ASN A 271 -10.39 7.20 38.13
CA ASN A 271 -11.42 7.52 39.12
C ASN A 271 -12.80 7.57 38.43
N PRO A 272 -13.71 6.63 38.69
CA PRO A 272 -15.03 6.62 38.07
C PRO A 272 -15.91 7.83 38.45
N ASP A 273 -15.57 8.53 39.53
CA ASP A 273 -16.27 9.75 39.97
C ASP A 273 -15.81 11.00 39.18
N ASP A 274 -14.69 10.94 38.45
CA ASP A 274 -14.31 11.99 37.49
C ASP A 274 -15.07 11.80 36.17
N HIS A 275 -16.36 12.13 36.21
CA HIS A 275 -17.27 11.88 35.10
C HIS A 275 -16.88 12.60 33.80
N GLU A 276 -16.21 13.75 33.89
CA GLU A 276 -15.69 14.48 32.72
C GLU A 276 -14.58 13.68 32.04
N ALA A 277 -13.58 13.22 32.81
CA ALA A 277 -12.48 12.44 32.27
C ALA A 277 -12.96 11.11 31.70
N VAL A 278 -13.90 10.44 32.39
CA VAL A 278 -14.55 9.21 31.89
C VAL A 278 -15.26 9.46 30.56
N ALA A 279 -16.04 10.54 30.45
CA ALA A 279 -16.71 10.91 29.21
C ALA A 279 -15.72 11.24 28.09
N MET A 280 -14.63 11.96 28.38
CA MET A 280 -13.59 12.31 27.40
C MET A 280 -12.90 11.06 26.85
N VAL A 281 -12.49 10.13 27.72
CA VAL A 281 -11.90 8.85 27.29
C VAL A 281 -12.89 8.03 26.47
N LYS A 282 -14.17 8.02 26.86
CA LYS A 282 -15.23 7.35 26.08
C LYS A 282 -15.40 7.99 24.69
N PHE A 283 -15.33 9.31 24.60
CA PHE A 283 -15.42 10.03 23.33
C PHE A 283 -14.24 9.74 22.41
N ARG A 284 -13.01 9.76 22.93
CA ARG A 284 -11.81 9.38 22.17
C ARG A 284 -11.89 7.95 21.64
N LYS A 285 -12.41 7.02 22.45
CA LYS A 285 -12.70 5.63 22.02
C LYS A 285 -13.76 5.59 20.92
N ALA A 286 -14.81 6.41 21.01
CA ALA A 286 -15.83 6.52 19.98
C ALA A 286 -15.25 7.05 18.65
N GLN A 287 -14.37 8.05 18.69
CA GLN A 287 -13.66 8.52 17.49
C GLN A 287 -12.77 7.42 16.88
N LYS A 288 -12.01 6.70 17.71
CA LYS A 288 -11.17 5.58 17.25
C LYS A 288 -11.98 4.44 16.65
N ALA A 289 -13.13 4.12 17.23
CA ALA A 289 -14.00 3.04 16.76
C ALA A 289 -14.45 3.22 15.30
N VAL A 290 -14.54 4.47 14.81
CA VAL A 290 -14.84 4.75 13.39
C VAL A 290 -13.69 4.35 12.48
N ALA A 291 -12.44 4.57 12.91
CA ALA A 291 -11.27 4.12 12.16
C ALA A 291 -11.07 2.60 12.22
N ASP A 292 -11.57 1.95 13.28
CA ASP A 292 -11.52 0.51 13.47
C ASP A 292 -12.70 -0.24 12.80
N ASP A 293 -13.68 0.48 12.23
CA ASP A 293 -14.85 -0.11 11.58
C ASP A 293 -14.43 -0.90 10.32
N PRO A 294 -14.62 -2.23 10.29
CA PRO A 294 -14.20 -3.07 9.16
C PRO A 294 -14.96 -2.76 7.87
N LEU A 295 -16.15 -2.16 7.95
CA LEU A 295 -16.94 -1.74 6.79
C LEU A 295 -16.47 -0.41 6.21
N LEU A 296 -15.63 0.32 6.94
CA LEU A 296 -15.13 1.63 6.55
C LEU A 296 -13.64 1.58 6.22
N LYS A 297 -13.34 1.09 5.02
CA LYS A 297 -11.95 1.01 4.51
C LYS A 297 -11.29 2.38 4.46
N ASN A 298 -9.96 2.39 4.51
CA ASN A 298 -9.12 3.57 4.32
C ASN A 298 -9.33 4.72 5.32
N VAL A 299 -9.70 4.45 6.57
CA VAL A 299 -9.74 5.46 7.64
C VAL A 299 -8.56 5.26 8.60
N THR A 300 -7.97 6.34 9.12
CA THR A 300 -6.86 6.29 10.08
C THR A 300 -7.15 7.20 11.25
N PHE A 301 -6.80 6.78 12.47
CA PHE A 301 -6.93 7.59 13.67
C PHE A 301 -5.57 8.16 14.10
N VAL A 302 -5.53 9.45 14.43
CA VAL A 302 -4.31 10.14 14.90
C VAL A 302 -4.51 10.58 16.36
N PRO A 303 -3.72 10.06 17.31
CA PRO A 303 -3.82 10.40 18.73
C PRO A 303 -3.21 11.78 19.01
N THR A 304 -3.99 12.84 18.80
CA THR A 304 -3.54 14.23 18.98
C THR A 304 -3.25 14.59 20.45
N ALA A 305 -3.71 13.78 21.41
CA ALA A 305 -3.36 13.93 22.82
C ALA A 305 -1.83 13.89 23.06
N ASP A 306 -1.07 13.24 22.17
CA ASP A 306 0.40 13.20 22.20
C ASP A 306 1.05 14.58 22.00
N PHE A 307 0.34 15.54 21.43
CA PHE A 307 0.83 16.90 21.17
C PHE A 307 0.35 17.93 22.20
N TRP A 308 -0.29 17.47 23.29
CA TRP A 308 -0.81 18.35 24.33
C TRP A 308 0.31 19.05 25.10
N ASP A 309 0.28 20.38 25.17
CA ASP A 309 1.24 21.17 25.95
C ASP A 309 0.85 21.18 27.44
N THR A 310 1.51 20.33 28.21
CA THR A 310 1.29 20.18 29.65
C THR A 310 1.71 21.41 30.45
N ARG A 311 2.74 22.14 30.02
CA ARG A 311 3.18 23.38 30.68
C ARG A 311 2.15 24.48 30.45
N LEU A 312 1.63 24.61 29.24
CA LEU A 312 0.58 25.56 28.94
C LEU A 312 -0.73 25.23 29.69
N GLN A 313 -1.04 23.94 29.87
CA GLN A 313 -2.15 23.52 30.73
C GLN A 313 -1.98 23.93 32.19
N GLU A 314 -0.76 23.81 32.74
CA GLU A 314 -0.44 24.25 34.10
C GLU A 314 -0.65 25.77 34.24
N LEU A 315 -0.10 26.55 33.31
CA LEU A 315 -0.30 28.00 33.26
C LEU A 315 -1.78 28.37 33.14
N SER A 316 -2.56 27.64 32.33
CA SER A 316 -4.01 27.86 32.23
C SER A 316 -4.73 27.65 33.57
N ARG A 317 -4.33 26.65 34.37
CA ARG A 317 -4.94 26.43 35.69
C ARG A 317 -4.61 27.56 36.67
N ILE A 318 -3.38 28.09 36.61
CA ILE A 318 -2.99 29.25 37.40
C ILE A 318 -3.81 30.48 36.95
N SER A 319 -3.99 30.64 35.63
CA SER A 319 -4.82 31.71 35.05
C SER A 319 -6.27 31.62 35.54
N ASP A 320 -6.88 30.43 35.54
CA ASP A 320 -8.25 30.23 36.00
C ASP A 320 -8.42 30.54 37.49
N ALA A 321 -7.46 30.12 38.33
CA ALA A 321 -7.46 30.42 39.75
C ALA A 321 -7.32 31.93 40.00
N TYR A 322 -6.42 32.59 39.27
CA TYR A 322 -6.20 34.03 39.38
C TYR A 322 -7.38 34.84 38.83
N TRP A 323 -8.04 34.36 37.79
CA TRP A 323 -9.26 34.99 37.26
C TRP A 323 -10.37 35.01 38.31
N LYS A 324 -10.57 33.92 39.07
CA LYS A 324 -11.54 33.89 40.18
C LYS A 324 -11.17 34.91 41.26
N GLU A 325 -9.90 34.97 41.64
CA GLU A 325 -9.40 35.97 42.60
C GLU A 325 -9.65 37.41 42.11
N LYS A 326 -9.43 37.68 40.82
CA LYS A 326 -9.70 38.99 40.21
C LYS A 326 -11.18 39.34 40.24
N GLN A 327 -12.07 38.39 39.96
CA GLN A 327 -13.52 38.59 40.06
C GLN A 327 -13.93 38.98 41.49
N GLU A 328 -13.42 38.27 42.50
CA GLU A 328 -13.68 38.58 43.91
C GLU A 328 -13.18 39.97 44.32
N LYS A 329 -12.08 40.43 43.71
CA LYS A 329 -11.45 41.74 43.98
C LYS A 329 -11.91 42.87 43.06
N GLY A 330 -12.80 42.60 42.10
CA GLY A 330 -13.23 43.60 41.10
C GLY A 330 -12.12 44.07 40.16
N ILE A 331 -11.06 43.28 39.98
CA ILE A 331 -9.95 43.60 39.08
C ILE A 331 -10.35 43.23 37.65
N LYS A 332 -10.23 44.17 36.72
CA LYS A 332 -10.51 43.93 35.30
C LYS A 332 -9.50 42.96 34.71
N ASP A 333 -9.99 41.95 33.99
CA ASP A 333 -9.17 41.04 33.19
C ASP A 333 -8.66 41.76 31.92
N THR A 334 -7.35 41.71 31.71
CA THR A 334 -6.63 42.30 30.57
C THR A 334 -5.53 41.35 30.12
N GLU A 335 -5.07 41.48 28.87
CA GLU A 335 -4.01 40.62 28.32
C GLU A 335 -2.70 40.66 29.13
N GLU A 336 -2.42 41.77 29.81
CA GLU A 336 -1.24 41.94 30.65
C GLU A 336 -1.34 41.26 32.03
N ASN A 337 -2.50 40.71 32.39
CA ASN A 337 -2.77 40.25 33.76
C ASN A 337 -3.51 38.90 33.86
N HIS A 338 -3.47 38.05 32.83
CA HIS A 338 -4.09 36.72 32.92
C HIS A 338 -3.48 35.88 34.05
N LEU A 339 -2.19 36.07 34.33
CA LEU A 339 -1.47 35.37 35.40
C LEU A 339 -1.05 36.34 36.54
N PRO A 340 -0.78 35.81 37.77
CA PRO A 340 -0.43 36.63 38.93
C PRO A 340 0.85 37.46 38.81
N THR A 341 1.81 37.02 37.99
CA THR A 341 3.07 37.73 37.75
C THR A 341 3.29 37.97 36.27
N LYS A 342 4.08 39.01 35.94
CA LYS A 342 4.41 39.35 34.56
C LYS A 342 5.14 38.21 33.86
N GLU A 343 6.09 37.56 34.55
CA GLU A 343 6.88 36.46 33.98
C GLU A 343 6.00 35.27 33.59
N LEU A 344 5.04 34.90 34.44
CA LEU A 344 4.09 33.83 34.14
C LEU A 344 3.13 34.22 33.01
N ASN A 345 2.71 35.49 32.96
CA ASN A 345 1.85 36.00 31.91
C ASN A 345 2.55 36.00 30.55
N ASP A 346 3.80 36.47 30.51
CA ASP A 346 4.63 36.48 29.31
C ASP A 346 4.89 35.04 28.82
N GLU A 347 5.17 34.09 29.72
CA GLU A 347 5.29 32.67 29.38
C GLU A 347 3.97 32.13 28.78
N TYR A 348 2.84 32.36 29.45
CA TYR A 348 1.51 31.92 28.99
C TYR A 348 1.19 32.45 27.58
N LEU A 349 1.36 33.75 27.36
CA LEU A 349 1.11 34.38 26.06
C LEU A 349 2.07 33.86 24.98
N SER A 350 3.37 33.69 25.30
CA SER A 350 4.38 33.19 24.35
C SER A 350 4.09 31.76 23.87
N ARG A 351 3.47 30.94 24.71
CA ARG A 351 3.02 29.58 24.37
C ARG A 351 1.66 29.57 23.65
N GLY A 352 1.02 30.73 23.52
CA GLY A 352 -0.23 30.91 22.78
C GLY A 352 -1.48 30.93 23.66
N GLY A 353 -1.29 30.99 24.98
CA GLY A 353 -2.34 30.98 25.98
C GLY A 353 -3.51 31.88 25.62
N HIS A 354 -4.69 31.26 25.50
CA HIS A 354 -5.94 31.95 25.25
C HIS A 354 -7.12 31.14 25.83
N TRP A 355 -7.88 31.75 26.74
CA TRP A 355 -8.81 31.04 27.64
C TRP A 355 -10.05 30.40 26.98
N TYR A 356 -10.48 30.89 25.81
CA TYR A 356 -11.63 30.31 25.08
C TYR A 356 -11.23 29.28 24.00
N CYS A 357 -9.93 29.08 23.76
CA CYS A 357 -9.44 28.25 22.66
C CYS A 357 -9.13 26.83 23.12
N HIS A 358 -9.60 25.82 22.39
CA HIS A 358 -9.11 24.46 22.58
C HIS A 358 -7.61 24.38 22.23
N TYR A 359 -6.90 23.40 22.81
CA TYR A 359 -5.43 23.33 22.75
C TYR A 359 -4.75 24.61 23.29
N ASN A 360 -5.45 25.32 24.19
CA ASN A 360 -4.99 26.53 24.88
C ASN A 360 -4.51 27.64 23.94
N GLY A 361 -4.94 27.64 22.68
CA GLY A 361 -4.54 28.63 21.67
C GLY A 361 -3.15 28.44 21.07
N SER A 362 -2.48 27.30 21.26
CA SER A 362 -1.10 27.11 20.78
C SER A 362 -1.01 26.78 19.28
N ALA A 363 -0.48 27.72 18.48
CA ALA A 363 -0.13 27.49 17.07
C ALA A 363 0.94 26.40 16.88
N ALA A 364 1.86 26.25 17.85
CA ALA A 364 2.83 25.15 17.83
C ALA A 364 2.12 23.79 17.90
N THR A 365 1.16 23.62 18.81
CA THR A 365 0.35 22.39 18.93
C THR A 365 -0.48 22.13 17.67
N TYR A 366 -1.15 23.15 17.12
CA TYR A 366 -1.87 23.03 15.85
C TYR A 366 -0.97 22.60 14.69
N SER A 367 0.27 23.10 14.64
CA SER A 367 1.25 22.69 13.63
C SER A 367 1.65 21.23 13.78
N LEU A 368 1.86 20.74 15.00
CA LEU A 368 2.16 19.32 15.24
C LEU A 368 0.99 18.41 14.86
N ILE A 369 -0.23 18.84 15.13
CA ILE A 369 -1.45 18.14 14.69
C ILE A 369 -1.52 18.12 13.16
N GLY A 370 -1.29 19.27 12.50
CA GLY A 370 -1.24 19.35 11.03
C GLY A 370 -0.19 18.42 10.42
N TYR A 371 1.00 18.35 11.02
CA TYR A 371 2.05 17.39 10.65
C TYR A 371 1.57 15.93 10.79
N ALA A 372 1.01 15.57 11.95
CA ALA A 372 0.57 14.20 12.20
C ALA A 372 -0.59 13.75 11.28
N LEU A 373 -1.54 14.65 10.99
CA LEU A 373 -2.61 14.40 10.03
C LEU A 373 -2.05 14.19 8.61
N ALA A 374 -1.05 14.98 8.21
CA ALA A 374 -0.40 14.83 6.92
C ALA A 374 0.39 13.52 6.82
N GLU A 375 1.17 13.18 7.84
CA GLU A 375 1.95 11.94 7.88
C GLU A 375 1.05 10.71 7.88
N ALA A 376 -0.10 10.74 8.55
CA ALA A 376 -1.05 9.62 8.54
C ALA A 376 -1.64 9.38 7.13
N LEU A 377 -1.84 10.44 6.34
CA LEU A 377 -2.19 10.31 4.91
C LEU A 377 -1.00 9.81 4.08
N ASN A 378 0.24 10.16 4.46
CA ASN A 378 1.46 9.78 3.76
C ASN A 378 1.93 8.34 4.02
N MET A 379 1.77 7.84 5.25
CA MET A 379 2.24 6.51 5.69
C MET A 379 1.68 5.35 4.85
N ARG A 380 0.65 5.60 4.04
CA ARG A 380 0.08 4.61 3.14
C ARG A 380 0.76 4.50 1.77
N SER A 381 1.57 5.48 1.33
CA SER A 381 2.06 5.53 -0.05
C SER A 381 3.56 5.29 -0.26
N ASP A 382 4.39 5.23 0.79
CA ASP A 382 5.84 5.47 0.61
C ASP A 382 6.76 4.30 1.05
N LEU A 383 6.22 3.09 1.25
CA LEU A 383 7.04 1.90 1.55
C LEU A 383 7.40 1.12 0.29
N ALA A 384 8.67 0.69 0.20
CA ALA A 384 9.20 -0.09 -0.92
C ALA A 384 8.92 0.55 -2.30
N MET A 385 9.13 1.86 -2.44
CA MET A 385 8.95 2.57 -3.73
C MET A 385 9.95 2.15 -4.82
N THR A 386 11.03 1.50 -4.42
CA THR A 386 11.91 0.67 -5.24
C THR A 386 12.00 -0.72 -4.59
N PRO A 387 12.47 -1.77 -5.31
CA PRO A 387 12.59 -3.10 -4.75
C PRO A 387 13.47 -3.07 -3.48
N PRO A 388 13.05 -3.69 -2.36
CA PRO A 388 13.88 -3.73 -1.16
C PRO A 388 15.25 -4.36 -1.42
N MET A 389 16.30 -3.78 -0.85
CA MET A 389 17.66 -4.31 -0.90
C MET A 389 18.16 -4.58 0.52
N GLY A 390 18.75 -5.75 0.75
CA GLY A 390 19.12 -6.16 2.08
C GLY A 390 19.81 -7.52 2.16
N TRP A 391 19.79 -8.08 3.36
CA TRP A 391 20.35 -9.39 3.66
C TRP A 391 19.37 -10.18 4.53
N ASN A 392 19.33 -11.49 4.36
CA ASN A 392 18.53 -12.41 5.16
C ASN A 392 19.42 -13.53 5.73
N SER A 393 19.17 -13.92 6.99
CA SER A 393 20.03 -14.87 7.72
C SER A 393 19.93 -16.32 7.31
N TRP A 394 18.85 -16.74 6.66
CA TRP A 394 18.51 -18.15 6.49
C TRP A 394 19.57 -18.94 5.73
N ASN A 395 19.95 -18.48 4.54
CA ASN A 395 20.91 -19.18 3.67
C ASN A 395 22.32 -19.29 4.29
N ALA A 396 22.69 -18.39 5.20
CA ALA A 396 24.01 -18.38 5.83
C ALA A 396 24.03 -19.21 7.12
N PHE A 397 22.94 -19.20 7.90
CA PHE A 397 22.95 -19.69 9.28
C PHE A 397 21.83 -20.65 9.63
N GLU A 398 20.77 -20.76 8.82
CA GLU A 398 19.54 -21.47 9.19
C GLU A 398 19.09 -21.02 10.60
N THR A 399 18.93 -21.95 11.53
CA THR A 399 18.57 -21.67 12.93
C THR A 399 19.77 -21.33 13.85
N ASP A 400 21.01 -21.46 13.37
CA ASP A 400 22.24 -21.16 14.12
C ASP A 400 22.56 -19.66 14.13
N ILE A 401 21.59 -18.86 14.57
CA ILE A 401 21.68 -17.41 14.72
C ILE A 401 21.84 -17.00 16.19
N ASP A 402 22.63 -15.96 16.43
CA ASP A 402 22.79 -15.34 17.75
C ASP A 402 23.11 -13.84 17.64
N GLU A 403 22.98 -13.13 18.75
CA GLU A 403 23.22 -11.68 18.83
C GLU A 403 24.60 -11.28 18.27
N LYS A 404 25.65 -12.08 18.51
CA LYS A 404 27.01 -11.76 18.06
C LYS A 404 27.13 -11.88 16.55
N LYS A 405 26.59 -12.96 15.96
CA LYS A 405 26.60 -13.18 14.50
C LYS A 405 25.83 -12.08 13.77
N ILE A 406 24.64 -11.72 14.26
CA ILE A 406 23.80 -10.70 13.63
C ILE A 406 24.44 -9.31 13.70
N LYS A 407 25.03 -8.94 14.84
CA LYS A 407 25.81 -7.69 14.95
C LYS A 407 27.00 -7.67 14.00
N ALA A 408 27.72 -8.79 13.88
CA ALA A 408 28.85 -8.91 12.95
C ALA A 408 28.42 -8.81 11.46
N ILE A 409 27.24 -9.31 11.10
CA ILE A 409 26.67 -9.11 9.76
C ILE A 409 26.30 -7.65 9.53
N ALA A 410 25.65 -6.99 10.49
CA ALA A 410 25.34 -5.56 10.39
C ALA A 410 26.61 -4.72 10.18
N ASP A 411 27.70 -5.05 10.90
CA ASP A 411 29.01 -4.43 10.69
C ASP A 411 29.59 -4.75 9.31
N ALA A 412 29.48 -5.99 8.84
CA ALA A 412 29.95 -6.40 7.52
C ALA A 412 29.19 -5.71 6.37
N MET A 413 27.87 -5.50 6.49
CA MET A 413 27.07 -4.75 5.52
C MET A 413 27.57 -3.30 5.38
N VAL A 414 28.01 -2.70 6.48
CA VAL A 414 28.58 -1.34 6.49
C VAL A 414 30.00 -1.36 5.93
N SER A 415 30.89 -2.21 6.47
CA SER A 415 32.31 -2.19 6.12
C SER A 415 32.60 -2.66 4.70
N SER A 416 31.72 -3.48 4.11
CA SER A 416 31.82 -3.90 2.71
C SER A 416 31.35 -2.83 1.70
N GLY A 417 30.68 -1.77 2.17
CA GLY A 417 30.04 -0.76 1.33
C GLY A 417 28.66 -1.16 0.79
N MET A 418 28.13 -2.35 1.13
CA MET A 418 26.80 -2.78 0.69
C MET A 418 25.71 -1.81 1.16
N ARG A 419 25.77 -1.34 2.41
CA ARG A 419 24.83 -0.31 2.90
C ARG A 419 24.81 0.92 2.01
N ASP A 420 25.99 1.40 1.62
CA ASP A 420 26.14 2.67 0.90
C ASP A 420 25.63 2.60 -0.55
N VAL A 421 25.52 1.39 -1.11
CA VAL A 421 24.88 1.14 -2.41
C VAL A 421 23.41 0.71 -2.31
N GLY A 422 22.82 0.75 -1.11
CA GLY A 422 21.37 0.61 -0.91
C GLY A 422 20.92 -0.61 -0.10
N TYR A 423 21.80 -1.56 0.23
CA TYR A 423 21.44 -2.73 1.06
C TYR A 423 21.19 -2.29 2.49
N THR A 424 19.94 -2.00 2.82
CA THR A 424 19.58 -1.38 4.10
C THR A 424 18.77 -2.29 5.00
N TYR A 425 18.07 -3.30 4.49
CA TYR A 425 17.33 -4.25 5.32
C TYR A 425 18.24 -5.39 5.83
N LEU A 426 18.21 -5.67 7.12
CA LEU A 426 18.78 -6.88 7.71
C LEU A 426 17.64 -7.68 8.33
N VAL A 427 17.24 -8.75 7.65
CA VAL A 427 16.12 -9.61 8.05
C VAL A 427 16.64 -10.82 8.82
N LEU A 428 16.23 -10.92 10.09
CA LEU A 428 16.46 -12.10 10.91
C LEU A 428 15.38 -13.14 10.59
N ASP A 429 15.78 -14.26 10.01
CA ASP A 429 14.87 -15.34 9.61
C ASP A 429 14.52 -16.28 10.77
N ASP A 430 13.85 -17.40 10.49
CA ASP A 430 13.34 -18.33 11.50
C ASP A 430 14.42 -18.81 12.50
N GLY A 431 14.00 -19.19 13.71
CA GLY A 431 14.89 -19.68 14.77
C GLY A 431 15.33 -18.63 15.79
N TRP A 432 14.78 -17.42 15.77
CA TRP A 432 15.14 -16.33 16.69
C TRP A 432 14.38 -16.36 18.02
N MET A 433 13.17 -16.90 18.02
CA MET A 433 12.26 -16.90 19.16
C MET A 433 12.50 -18.05 20.11
N ALA A 434 12.09 -17.86 21.37
CA ALA A 434 11.97 -18.93 22.34
C ALA A 434 10.81 -19.87 21.97
N GLU A 435 10.90 -21.14 22.39
CA GLU A 435 9.85 -22.15 22.15
C GLU A 435 8.51 -21.83 22.82
N LYS A 436 8.48 -20.88 23.77
CA LYS A 436 7.28 -20.51 24.53
C LYS A 436 7.09 -19.00 24.54
N ARG A 437 5.84 -18.59 24.35
CA ARG A 437 5.36 -17.23 24.59
C ARG A 437 5.36 -16.91 26.10
N ASP A 438 5.33 -15.63 26.44
CA ASP A 438 5.15 -15.19 27.82
C ASP A 438 3.71 -15.42 28.33
N LYS A 439 3.48 -15.08 29.61
CA LYS A 439 2.16 -15.25 30.27
C LYS A 439 1.04 -14.42 29.64
N ASP A 440 1.38 -13.37 28.90
CA ASP A 440 0.43 -12.47 28.23
C ASP A 440 0.29 -12.83 26.73
N GLY A 441 0.90 -13.93 26.29
CA GLY A 441 0.84 -14.40 24.91
C GLY A 441 1.86 -13.76 23.96
N ARG A 442 2.82 -12.96 24.44
CA ARG A 442 3.83 -12.31 23.57
C ARG A 442 4.94 -13.26 23.17
N LEU A 443 5.43 -13.09 21.95
CA LEU A 443 6.69 -13.69 21.52
C LEU A 443 7.86 -13.19 22.37
N LEU A 444 8.79 -14.10 22.64
CA LEU A 444 10.04 -13.84 23.34
C LEU A 444 11.20 -14.23 22.43
N ALA A 445 12.27 -13.45 22.48
CA ALA A 445 13.55 -13.87 21.91
C ALA A 445 14.09 -15.07 22.70
N ASP A 446 14.79 -16.00 22.03
CA ASP A 446 15.53 -17.04 22.74
C ASP A 446 16.61 -16.36 23.63
N PRO A 447 16.55 -16.50 24.96
CA PRO A 447 17.45 -15.79 25.87
C PRO A 447 18.90 -16.28 25.81
N LYS A 448 19.16 -17.46 25.25
CA LYS A 448 20.53 -17.96 25.01
C LYS A 448 21.12 -17.33 23.75
N LYS A 449 20.32 -17.22 22.69
CA LYS A 449 20.76 -16.64 21.41
C LYS A 449 20.81 -15.10 21.47
N PHE A 450 19.85 -14.49 22.16
CA PHE A 450 19.64 -13.04 22.23
C PHE A 450 19.41 -12.57 23.67
N PRO A 451 20.44 -12.62 24.53
CA PRO A 451 20.31 -12.30 25.95
C PRO A 451 19.85 -10.87 26.24
N ASN A 452 20.04 -9.93 25.30
CA ASN A 452 19.58 -8.55 25.42
C ASN A 452 18.22 -8.28 24.73
N GLY A 453 17.61 -9.31 24.14
CA GLY A 453 16.32 -9.23 23.46
C GLY A 453 16.35 -8.52 22.10
N MET A 454 15.24 -8.62 21.37
CA MET A 454 15.13 -8.12 19.99
C MET A 454 15.19 -6.60 19.87
N LYS A 455 14.73 -5.85 20.88
CA LYS A 455 14.84 -4.38 20.87
C LYS A 455 16.31 -3.94 20.82
N ALA A 456 17.20 -4.60 21.57
CA ALA A 456 18.62 -4.26 21.56
C ALA A 456 19.29 -4.58 20.21
N ILE A 457 18.82 -5.64 19.52
CA ILE A 457 19.22 -5.96 18.14
C ILE A 457 18.74 -4.87 17.18
N GLY A 458 17.45 -4.50 17.24
CA GLY A 458 16.87 -3.44 16.44
C GLY A 458 17.61 -2.11 16.61
N ASP A 459 17.82 -1.67 17.86
CA ASP A 459 18.55 -0.46 18.20
C ASP A 459 20.00 -0.50 17.65
N TYR A 460 20.68 -1.65 17.69
CA TYR A 460 22.02 -1.81 17.11
C TYR A 460 21.99 -1.69 15.58
N ILE A 461 21.08 -2.39 14.90
CA ILE A 461 20.92 -2.34 13.44
C ILE A 461 20.64 -0.90 13.00
N HIS A 462 19.72 -0.20 13.69
CA HIS A 462 19.42 1.22 13.43
C HIS A 462 20.63 2.13 13.64
N SER A 463 21.45 1.87 14.66
CA SER A 463 22.68 2.65 14.90
C SER A 463 23.69 2.56 13.75
N LYS A 464 23.59 1.54 12.89
CA LYS A 464 24.42 1.35 11.69
C LYS A 464 23.85 2.01 10.44
N GLY A 465 22.68 2.65 10.54
CA GLY A 465 21.93 3.19 9.41
C GLY A 465 21.21 2.10 8.59
N LEU A 466 21.00 0.91 9.18
CA LEU A 466 20.26 -0.20 8.59
C LEU A 466 18.82 -0.22 9.15
N LYS A 467 17.99 -1.07 8.56
CA LYS A 467 16.59 -1.33 8.91
C LYS A 467 16.46 -2.75 9.43
N PHE A 468 15.75 -2.91 10.53
CA PHE A 468 15.61 -4.21 11.19
C PHE A 468 14.42 -4.97 10.61
N GLY A 469 14.68 -6.13 10.02
CA GLY A 469 13.65 -7.06 9.58
C GLY A 469 13.55 -8.29 10.47
N ILE A 470 12.37 -8.86 10.56
CA ILE A 470 12.10 -10.07 11.33
C ILE A 470 11.25 -11.04 10.51
N TYR A 471 11.41 -12.33 10.78
CA TYR A 471 10.56 -13.40 10.27
C TYR A 471 9.46 -13.73 11.27
N GLU A 472 8.28 -14.03 10.73
CA GLU A 472 7.19 -14.67 11.47
C GLU A 472 6.34 -15.52 10.51
N ASP A 473 5.43 -16.32 11.04
CA ASP A 473 4.51 -17.16 10.26
C ASP A 473 3.04 -16.87 10.61
N ARG A 474 2.16 -16.81 9.59
CA ARG A 474 0.72 -16.61 9.83
C ARG A 474 0.00 -17.84 10.39
N GLY A 475 0.62 -19.01 10.29
CA GLY A 475 0.10 -20.26 10.80
C GLY A 475 0.29 -20.40 12.30
N LYS A 476 -0.10 -21.58 12.80
CA LYS A 476 0.03 -21.91 14.23
C LYS A 476 1.49 -22.06 14.67
N LEU A 477 2.34 -22.52 13.77
CA LEU A 477 3.75 -22.75 14.00
C LEU A 477 4.53 -22.20 12.81
N THR A 478 5.76 -21.77 13.05
CA THR A 478 6.71 -21.48 11.98
C THR A 478 7.15 -22.75 11.26
N CYS A 479 7.85 -22.62 10.13
CA CYS A 479 8.40 -23.77 9.43
C CYS A 479 9.38 -24.62 10.29
N GLN A 480 10.08 -24.01 11.25
CA GLN A 480 10.90 -24.71 12.26
C GLN A 480 10.11 -25.19 13.49
N GLN A 481 8.78 -25.19 13.42
CA GLN A 481 7.88 -25.61 14.50
C GLN A 481 8.01 -24.78 15.79
N LEU A 482 8.38 -23.49 15.66
CA LEU A 482 8.36 -22.50 16.74
C LEU A 482 6.99 -21.79 16.77
N PRO A 483 6.66 -21.02 17.83
CA PRO A 483 5.35 -20.37 17.91
C PRO A 483 5.09 -19.40 16.75
N GLY A 484 4.07 -19.65 15.92
CA GLY A 484 3.59 -18.73 14.88
C GLY A 484 2.53 -17.75 15.39
N SER A 485 2.04 -16.85 14.55
CA SER A 485 1.18 -15.72 14.93
C SER A 485 -0.33 -16.00 14.95
N LEU A 486 -0.81 -17.18 14.53
CA LEU A 486 -2.25 -17.48 14.56
C LEU A 486 -2.86 -17.25 15.95
N GLY A 487 -3.89 -16.41 16.03
CA GLY A 487 -4.58 -16.01 17.26
C GLY A 487 -3.83 -14.99 18.13
N HIS A 488 -2.66 -14.52 17.68
CA HIS A 488 -1.81 -13.54 18.36
C HIS A 488 -1.38 -12.41 17.42
N GLU A 489 -2.10 -12.21 16.31
CA GLU A 489 -1.69 -11.35 15.21
C GLU A 489 -1.47 -9.91 15.67
N GLN A 490 -2.44 -9.34 16.39
CA GLN A 490 -2.34 -7.96 16.89
C GLN A 490 -1.18 -7.79 17.88
N ILE A 491 -1.07 -8.69 18.87
CA ILE A 491 -0.08 -8.56 19.93
C ILE A 491 1.35 -8.76 19.41
N ASP A 492 1.52 -9.59 18.38
CA ASP A 492 2.80 -9.80 17.71
C ASP A 492 3.19 -8.57 16.89
N MET A 493 2.28 -7.98 16.11
CA MET A 493 2.57 -6.75 15.37
C MET A 493 2.93 -5.58 16.31
N GLU A 494 2.21 -5.44 17.42
CA GLU A 494 2.56 -4.46 18.47
C GLU A 494 3.92 -4.73 19.10
N THR A 495 4.28 -6.01 19.29
CA THR A 495 5.58 -6.42 19.83
C THR A 495 6.71 -6.06 18.86
N PHE A 496 6.54 -6.35 17.58
CA PHE A 496 7.50 -5.98 16.53
C PHE A 496 7.67 -4.46 16.42
N ALA A 497 6.58 -3.69 16.50
CA ALA A 497 6.66 -2.23 16.53
C ALA A 497 7.43 -1.71 17.76
N ARG A 498 7.22 -2.29 18.95
CA ARG A 498 7.97 -1.96 20.18
C ARG A 498 9.47 -2.28 20.08
N TRP A 499 9.84 -3.33 19.35
CA TRP A 499 11.24 -3.68 19.11
C TRP A 499 11.90 -2.87 18.00
N GLY A 500 11.13 -2.06 17.27
CA GLY A 500 11.65 -1.23 16.18
C GLY A 500 11.77 -1.97 14.84
N VAL A 501 10.98 -3.00 14.60
CA VAL A 501 10.97 -3.72 13.31
C VAL A 501 10.48 -2.80 12.17
N ASP A 502 11.16 -2.85 11.02
CA ASP A 502 10.88 -2.09 9.80
C ASP A 502 10.42 -2.98 8.63
N TYR A 503 10.59 -4.29 8.75
CA TYR A 503 10.27 -5.29 7.72
C TYR A 503 9.82 -6.59 8.39
N ILE A 504 8.74 -7.19 7.90
CA ILE A 504 8.28 -8.52 8.32
C ILE A 504 8.24 -9.42 7.09
N LYS A 505 9.02 -10.51 7.12
CA LYS A 505 8.79 -11.68 6.25
C LYS A 505 7.74 -12.54 6.95
N MET A 506 6.56 -12.66 6.34
CA MET A 506 5.44 -13.41 6.89
C MET A 506 5.22 -14.68 6.06
N ASP A 507 5.52 -15.82 6.67
CA ASP A 507 5.45 -17.15 6.06
C ASP A 507 4.05 -17.78 6.20
N SER A 508 3.86 -19.01 5.72
CA SER A 508 2.56 -19.70 5.70
C SER A 508 2.63 -21.19 6.06
N CYS A 509 3.66 -21.64 6.77
CA CYS A 509 3.70 -23.01 7.28
C CYS A 509 2.55 -23.25 8.28
N PHE A 510 1.94 -24.44 8.25
CA PHE A 510 0.84 -24.82 9.16
C PHE A 510 -0.40 -23.91 9.13
N ALA A 511 -0.57 -23.13 8.05
CA ALA A 511 -1.69 -22.20 7.90
C ALA A 511 -2.99 -22.87 7.40
N GLU A 512 -2.95 -24.14 6.98
CA GLU A 512 -4.12 -24.89 6.48
C GLU A 512 -5.21 -25.07 7.54
N SER A 513 -4.83 -24.91 8.82
CA SER A 513 -5.73 -25.00 9.97
C SER A 513 -6.36 -23.66 10.39
N ASN A 514 -5.97 -22.54 9.75
CA ASN A 514 -6.47 -21.21 10.08
C ASN A 514 -7.98 -21.09 9.82
N GLY A 515 -8.51 -21.82 8.84
CA GLY A 515 -9.92 -21.73 8.44
C GLY A 515 -10.30 -20.41 7.76
N MET A 516 -9.30 -19.61 7.37
CA MET A 516 -9.43 -18.31 6.69
C MET A 516 -8.63 -18.30 5.37
N MET A 517 -9.03 -17.42 4.44
CA MET A 517 -8.33 -17.23 3.18
C MET A 517 -7.02 -16.46 3.38
N SER A 518 -6.02 -16.68 2.53
CA SER A 518 -4.75 -15.94 2.64
C SER A 518 -4.96 -14.43 2.45
N SER A 519 -5.82 -14.01 1.52
CA SER A 519 -6.20 -12.61 1.36
C SER A 519 -6.68 -11.96 2.66
N ASP A 520 -7.55 -12.64 3.41
CA ASP A 520 -8.09 -12.18 4.68
C ASP A 520 -7.00 -12.11 5.77
N ASP A 521 -6.19 -13.16 5.91
CA ASP A 521 -5.10 -13.22 6.88
C ASP A 521 -4.11 -12.06 6.66
N TYR A 522 -3.62 -11.89 5.43
CA TYR A 522 -2.65 -10.83 5.14
C TYR A 522 -3.27 -9.42 5.25
N ALA A 523 -4.55 -9.24 4.91
CA ALA A 523 -5.25 -7.99 5.14
C ALA A 523 -5.36 -7.66 6.65
N LEU A 524 -5.56 -8.69 7.48
CA LEU A 524 -5.58 -8.57 8.94
C LEU A 524 -4.21 -8.12 9.48
N TYR A 525 -3.11 -8.77 9.09
CA TYR A 525 -1.76 -8.36 9.46
C TYR A 525 -1.46 -6.92 9.01
N ARG A 526 -1.82 -6.56 7.77
CA ARG A 526 -1.66 -5.21 7.25
C ARG A 526 -2.37 -4.17 8.11
N ARG A 527 -3.61 -4.46 8.50
CA ARG A 527 -4.38 -3.60 9.42
C ARG A 527 -3.68 -3.47 10.76
N TYR A 528 -3.23 -4.58 11.36
CA TYR A 528 -2.57 -4.52 12.66
C TYR A 528 -1.24 -3.77 12.62
N ILE A 529 -0.42 -3.96 11.58
CA ILE A 529 0.77 -3.15 11.34
C ILE A 529 0.41 -1.66 11.30
N GLN A 530 -0.61 -1.27 10.54
CA GLN A 530 -1.05 0.13 10.45
C GLN A 530 -1.49 0.70 11.80
N THR A 531 -2.19 -0.11 12.62
CA THR A 531 -2.63 0.34 13.95
C THR A 531 -1.48 0.60 14.92
N THR A 532 -0.29 0.04 14.68
CA THR A 532 0.90 0.32 15.50
C THR A 532 1.46 1.73 15.28
N GLY A 533 1.13 2.38 14.16
CA GLY A 533 1.70 3.66 13.75
C GLY A 533 3.15 3.60 13.28
N ARG A 534 3.79 2.42 13.24
CA ARG A 534 5.13 2.24 12.68
C ARG A 534 5.05 1.81 11.21
N PRO A 535 5.82 2.43 10.30
CA PRO A 535 5.88 1.97 8.92
C PRO A 535 6.70 0.68 8.84
N ILE A 536 6.04 -0.44 8.53
CA ILE A 536 6.66 -1.77 8.41
C ILE A 536 6.34 -2.34 7.03
N VAL A 537 7.37 -2.74 6.29
CA VAL A 537 7.24 -3.48 5.03
C VAL A 537 6.69 -4.88 5.35
N LEU A 538 5.57 -5.27 4.74
CA LEU A 538 5.08 -6.65 4.82
C LEU A 538 5.47 -7.41 3.54
N SER A 539 6.16 -8.53 3.72
CA SER A 539 6.62 -9.44 2.67
C SER A 539 5.91 -10.78 2.81
N ILE A 540 5.03 -11.09 1.86
CA ILE A 540 4.31 -12.37 1.81
C ILE A 540 5.26 -13.48 1.36
N SER A 541 5.38 -14.54 2.15
CA SER A 541 6.19 -15.72 1.83
C SER A 541 5.33 -16.98 1.85
N ASP A 542 4.38 -17.07 0.92
CA ASP A 542 3.38 -18.15 0.86
C ASP A 542 3.75 -19.28 -0.12
N PHE A 543 5.04 -19.52 -0.35
CA PHE A 543 5.56 -20.52 -1.29
C PHE A 543 5.13 -20.29 -2.76
N GLY A 544 4.85 -19.04 -3.14
CA GLY A 544 4.43 -18.71 -4.50
C GLY A 544 2.97 -19.08 -4.78
N ASN A 545 2.13 -19.06 -3.74
CA ASN A 545 0.70 -19.36 -3.78
C ASN A 545 -0.12 -18.18 -4.35
N ALA A 546 0.41 -17.56 -5.40
CA ALA A 546 -0.28 -16.64 -6.28
C ALA A 546 -0.77 -15.34 -5.62
N ALA A 547 -0.02 -14.74 -4.69
CA ALA A 547 -0.41 -13.47 -4.08
C ALA A 547 -0.75 -12.35 -5.09
N TRP A 548 -0.05 -12.29 -6.22
CA TRP A 548 -0.39 -11.39 -7.33
C TRP A 548 -1.80 -11.60 -7.90
N ALA A 549 -2.32 -12.82 -7.83
CA ALA A 549 -3.62 -13.22 -8.36
C ALA A 549 -4.76 -12.83 -7.41
N TRP A 550 -4.64 -13.17 -6.12
CA TRP A 550 -5.72 -13.06 -5.15
C TRP A 550 -5.83 -11.73 -4.40
N GLY A 551 -4.80 -10.87 -4.40
CA GLY A 551 -4.88 -9.53 -3.80
C GLY A 551 -3.73 -9.14 -2.89
N GLY A 552 -2.52 -9.69 -3.12
CA GLY A 552 -1.32 -9.36 -2.35
C GLY A 552 -0.94 -7.88 -2.43
N LYS A 553 -1.29 -7.18 -3.52
CA LYS A 553 -1.04 -5.75 -3.70
C LYS A 553 -1.76 -4.90 -2.66
N GLU A 554 -2.96 -5.32 -2.27
CA GLU A 554 -3.80 -4.61 -1.30
C GLU A 554 -3.31 -4.83 0.14
N SER A 555 -2.58 -5.92 0.38
CA SER A 555 -2.16 -6.34 1.73
C SER A 555 -0.67 -6.12 2.02
N ALA A 556 0.20 -6.14 1.01
CA ALA A 556 1.66 -6.21 1.22
C ALA A 556 2.47 -5.39 0.19
N GLN A 557 3.78 -5.25 0.47
CA GLN A 557 4.72 -4.54 -0.39
C GLN A 557 5.45 -5.45 -1.37
N LEU A 558 5.47 -6.75 -1.10
CA LEU A 558 6.07 -7.76 -1.96
C LEU A 558 5.56 -9.13 -1.59
N TRP A 559 5.68 -10.06 -2.54
CA TRP A 559 5.23 -11.44 -2.38
C TRP A 559 6.11 -12.42 -3.15
N ARG A 560 6.36 -13.56 -2.52
CA ARG A 560 7.04 -14.69 -3.16
C ARG A 560 6.28 -15.16 -4.40
N THR A 561 7.03 -15.47 -5.45
CA THR A 561 6.49 -15.98 -6.72
C THR A 561 6.80 -17.45 -6.98
N SER A 562 7.61 -18.06 -6.13
CA SER A 562 8.09 -19.43 -6.25
C SER A 562 8.21 -20.10 -4.88
N ASN A 563 8.48 -21.40 -4.89
CA ASN A 563 9.11 -22.09 -3.77
C ASN A 563 10.53 -21.57 -3.53
N ASP A 564 11.19 -22.09 -2.49
CA ASP A 564 12.51 -21.64 -2.07
C ASP A 564 13.58 -21.87 -3.14
N ILE A 565 14.44 -20.86 -3.28
CA ILE A 565 15.61 -20.90 -4.14
C ILE A 565 16.75 -21.62 -3.45
N TYR A 566 17.41 -22.49 -4.19
CA TYR A 566 18.53 -23.28 -3.74
C TYR A 566 19.83 -22.88 -4.47
N PRO A 567 21.02 -23.20 -3.91
CA PRO A 567 22.29 -22.72 -4.44
C PRO A 567 22.77 -23.52 -5.67
N TRP A 568 21.90 -23.66 -6.67
CA TRP A 568 22.23 -24.20 -7.99
C TRP A 568 21.50 -23.45 -9.11
N MET A 569 22.11 -23.36 -10.29
CA MET A 569 21.64 -22.46 -11.35
C MET A 569 20.27 -22.83 -11.91
N ASP A 570 19.92 -24.12 -11.94
CA ASP A 570 18.58 -24.54 -12.38
C ASP A 570 17.47 -24.04 -11.43
N SER A 571 17.75 -23.94 -10.12
CA SER A 571 16.80 -23.37 -9.16
C SER A 571 16.67 -21.86 -9.34
N VAL A 572 17.80 -21.17 -9.59
CA VAL A 572 17.81 -19.73 -9.93
C VAL A 572 16.93 -19.45 -11.14
N TYR A 573 17.08 -20.24 -12.22
CA TYR A 573 16.27 -20.09 -13.42
C TYR A 573 14.80 -20.46 -13.21
N ALA A 574 14.50 -21.49 -12.42
CA ALA A 574 13.13 -21.86 -12.08
C ALA A 574 12.41 -20.73 -11.32
N CYS A 575 13.07 -20.10 -10.33
CA CYS A 575 12.46 -18.99 -9.59
C CYS A 575 12.34 -17.72 -10.44
N ALA A 576 13.32 -17.41 -11.29
CA ALA A 576 13.19 -16.32 -12.25
C ALA A 576 12.02 -16.54 -13.24
N ASN A 577 11.80 -17.78 -13.69
CA ASN A 577 10.75 -18.13 -14.64
C ASN A 577 9.32 -18.05 -14.08
N THR A 578 9.11 -18.17 -12.76
CA THR A 578 7.77 -17.93 -12.18
C THR A 578 7.41 -16.45 -12.20
N SER A 579 8.40 -15.56 -12.14
CA SER A 579 8.22 -14.12 -12.28
C SER A 579 8.21 -13.64 -13.73
N ALA A 580 9.06 -14.19 -14.59
CA ALA A 580 9.36 -13.63 -15.90
C ALA A 580 8.85 -14.45 -17.10
N GLY A 581 8.26 -15.62 -16.84
CA GLY A 581 7.83 -16.55 -17.87
C GLY A 581 6.47 -17.18 -17.58
N GLU A 582 6.20 -18.29 -18.25
CA GLU A 582 4.89 -18.95 -18.31
C GLU A 582 4.75 -20.09 -17.28
N GLN A 583 5.73 -20.25 -16.39
CA GLN A 583 5.79 -21.40 -15.48
C GLN A 583 4.59 -21.44 -14.54
N ALA A 584 4.16 -20.28 -14.04
CA ALA A 584 3.05 -20.15 -13.11
C ALA A 584 1.80 -19.49 -13.73
N ILE A 585 1.85 -18.97 -14.95
CA ILE A 585 0.77 -18.14 -15.54
C ILE A 585 0.54 -18.45 -17.02
N HIS A 586 -0.57 -17.97 -17.58
CA HIS A 586 -0.87 -18.19 -19.00
C HIS A 586 0.14 -17.46 -19.91
N PRO A 587 0.60 -18.08 -21.01
CA PRO A 587 1.57 -17.51 -21.97
C PRO A 587 1.29 -16.07 -22.41
N ALA A 588 0.00 -15.75 -22.60
CA ALA A 588 -0.46 -14.43 -23.03
C ALA A 588 0.01 -13.26 -22.14
N PHE A 589 0.30 -13.49 -20.85
CA PHE A 589 0.76 -12.44 -19.93
C PHE A 589 2.21 -12.01 -20.15
N ASN A 590 3.05 -12.89 -20.71
CA ASN A 590 4.50 -12.68 -20.84
C ASN A 590 5.19 -12.31 -19.50
N GLY A 591 4.95 -13.11 -18.46
CA GLY A 591 5.46 -12.87 -17.10
C GLY A 591 4.56 -11.99 -16.22
N LEU A 592 5.00 -11.72 -14.99
CA LEU A 592 4.24 -11.03 -13.95
C LEU A 592 4.46 -9.50 -13.91
N TRP A 593 5.13 -8.93 -14.92
CA TRP A 593 5.56 -7.53 -14.93
C TRP A 593 4.40 -6.55 -14.72
N GLN A 594 3.19 -6.86 -15.21
CA GLN A 594 2.00 -6.00 -15.05
C GLN A 594 1.45 -5.97 -13.61
N PHE A 595 1.91 -6.86 -12.73
CA PHE A 595 1.51 -6.94 -11.33
C PHE A 595 2.52 -6.29 -10.38
N ALA A 596 3.71 -5.93 -10.88
CA ALA A 596 4.76 -5.27 -10.10
C ALA A 596 4.88 -3.77 -10.43
N GLY A 597 5.35 -3.00 -9.45
CA GLY A 597 5.61 -1.57 -9.57
C GLY A 597 5.98 -0.93 -8.24
N PRO A 598 6.18 0.39 -8.19
CA PRO A 598 6.47 1.10 -6.94
C PRO A 598 5.49 0.73 -5.82
N GLY A 599 6.04 0.25 -4.70
CA GLY A 599 5.30 -0.20 -3.53
C GLY A 599 4.89 -1.67 -3.52
N HIS A 600 5.07 -2.42 -4.63
CA HIS A 600 4.56 -3.78 -4.81
C HIS A 600 5.44 -4.63 -5.75
N TRP A 601 6.17 -5.61 -5.23
CA TRP A 601 7.17 -6.34 -6.01
C TRP A 601 6.94 -7.85 -6.05
N ASN A 602 7.21 -8.43 -7.21
CA ASN A 602 7.36 -9.88 -7.36
C ASN A 602 8.70 -10.30 -6.76
N ASP A 603 8.67 -11.24 -5.82
CA ASP A 603 9.86 -11.77 -5.15
C ASP A 603 10.16 -13.20 -5.67
N PRO A 604 11.15 -13.38 -6.56
CA PRO A 604 11.65 -14.68 -6.97
C PRO A 604 12.64 -15.28 -5.95
N ASP A 605 12.60 -14.83 -4.69
CA ASP A 605 13.41 -15.28 -3.54
C ASP A 605 14.85 -14.72 -3.49
N MET A 606 15.56 -15.03 -2.41
CA MET A 606 16.87 -14.50 -2.04
C MET A 606 17.97 -14.76 -3.07
N LEU A 607 18.98 -13.90 -3.07
CA LEU A 607 20.19 -14.06 -3.86
C LEU A 607 21.10 -15.16 -3.30
N GLN A 608 21.47 -16.13 -4.14
CA GLN A 608 22.46 -17.20 -3.87
C GLN A 608 23.89 -16.83 -4.31
N ILE A 609 24.15 -15.54 -4.51
CA ILE A 609 25.44 -15.01 -4.96
C ILE A 609 26.55 -15.37 -3.96
N GLY A 610 27.58 -16.06 -4.44
CA GLY A 610 28.66 -16.60 -3.61
C GLY A 610 28.34 -17.91 -2.87
N ASN A 611 27.11 -18.42 -2.97
CA ASN A 611 26.68 -19.70 -2.38
C ASN A 611 26.58 -20.85 -3.40
N LEU A 612 26.59 -20.57 -4.71
CA LEU A 612 26.38 -21.56 -5.77
C LEU A 612 27.33 -22.76 -5.69
N LYS A 613 26.78 -23.99 -5.77
CA LYS A 613 27.49 -25.25 -5.51
C LYS A 613 27.68 -26.14 -6.73
N ASP A 614 26.86 -26.00 -7.76
CA ASP A 614 26.85 -26.83 -8.99
C ASP A 614 27.71 -26.25 -10.13
N ILE A 615 28.51 -25.23 -9.84
CA ILE A 615 29.33 -24.51 -10.81
C ILE A 615 30.82 -24.63 -10.45
N GLU A 616 31.63 -24.97 -11.44
CA GLU A 616 33.10 -24.99 -11.33
C GLU A 616 33.65 -23.63 -10.87
N GLU A 617 34.70 -23.65 -10.04
CA GLU A 617 35.20 -22.47 -9.34
C GLU A 617 35.56 -21.29 -10.26
N ASP A 618 36.11 -21.57 -11.45
CA ASP A 618 36.47 -20.57 -12.45
C ASP A 618 35.26 -19.99 -13.21
N ARG A 619 34.09 -20.65 -13.12
CA ARG A 619 32.82 -20.23 -13.73
C ARG A 619 31.86 -19.57 -12.72
N LYS A 620 32.13 -19.66 -11.41
CA LYS A 620 31.23 -19.11 -10.37
C LYS A 620 30.92 -17.63 -10.55
N GLU A 621 31.91 -16.82 -10.91
CA GLU A 621 31.71 -15.38 -11.13
C GLU A 621 30.74 -15.11 -12.30
N ILE A 622 30.77 -15.94 -13.36
CA ILE A 622 29.84 -15.83 -14.49
C ILE A 622 28.42 -16.13 -14.03
N ALA A 623 28.25 -17.22 -13.27
CA ALA A 623 26.96 -17.65 -12.74
C ALA A 623 26.38 -16.63 -11.74
N ASP A 624 27.20 -16.12 -10.82
CA ASP A 624 26.83 -15.05 -9.88
C ASP A 624 26.36 -13.80 -10.64
N ARG A 625 27.13 -13.33 -11.63
CA ARG A 625 26.75 -12.16 -12.43
C ARG A 625 25.46 -12.39 -13.23
N ALA A 626 25.22 -13.60 -13.72
CA ALA A 626 24.01 -13.94 -14.44
C ALA A 626 22.77 -13.90 -13.52
N HIS A 627 22.88 -14.51 -12.34
CA HIS A 627 21.84 -14.46 -11.31
C HIS A 627 21.54 -13.02 -10.87
N PHE A 628 22.58 -12.22 -10.61
CA PHE A 628 22.40 -10.82 -10.21
C PHE A 628 21.77 -9.97 -11.31
N SER A 629 22.18 -10.17 -12.57
CA SER A 629 21.61 -9.47 -13.72
C SER A 629 20.13 -9.80 -13.93
N LEU A 630 19.74 -11.07 -13.74
CA LEU A 630 18.34 -11.50 -13.78
C LEU A 630 17.50 -10.79 -12.70
N TRP A 631 17.95 -10.76 -11.45
CA TRP A 631 17.20 -10.08 -10.39
C TRP A 631 17.12 -8.56 -10.63
N CYS A 632 18.18 -7.97 -11.17
CA CYS A 632 18.19 -6.55 -11.51
C CYS A 632 17.22 -6.20 -12.63
N ILE A 633 17.21 -6.96 -13.73
CA ILE A 633 16.30 -6.71 -14.87
C ILE A 633 14.83 -6.94 -14.46
N LEU A 634 14.57 -7.90 -13.56
CA LEU A 634 13.23 -8.22 -13.08
C LEU A 634 12.69 -7.24 -12.02
N ALA A 635 13.47 -6.25 -11.59
CA ALA A 635 13.11 -5.39 -10.46
C ALA A 635 12.73 -6.22 -9.20
N ALA A 636 13.43 -7.34 -8.99
CA ALA A 636 13.25 -8.20 -7.83
C ALA A 636 13.90 -7.58 -6.58
N PRO A 637 13.43 -7.92 -5.36
CA PRO A 637 14.15 -7.61 -4.13
C PRO A 637 15.58 -8.17 -4.19
N LEU A 638 16.58 -7.37 -3.80
CA LEU A 638 17.98 -7.80 -3.75
C LEU A 638 18.34 -8.20 -2.32
N MET A 639 17.89 -9.38 -1.91
CA MET A 639 18.13 -9.92 -0.57
C MET A 639 19.31 -10.91 -0.59
N ALA A 640 20.50 -10.48 -0.19
CA ALA A 640 21.68 -11.34 -0.10
C ALA A 640 21.50 -12.45 0.96
N GLY A 641 21.89 -13.68 0.64
CA GLY A 641 21.82 -14.83 1.56
C GLY A 641 23.17 -15.44 1.93
N ASN A 642 24.29 -14.88 1.50
CA ASN A 642 25.64 -15.39 1.81
C ASN A 642 26.15 -14.87 3.17
N ASP A 643 27.16 -15.53 3.74
CA ASP A 643 27.84 -15.00 4.95
C ASP A 643 28.80 -13.85 4.58
N LEU A 644 28.34 -12.62 4.84
CA LEU A 644 29.08 -11.40 4.49
C LEU A 644 30.43 -11.26 5.21
N ARG A 645 30.64 -11.98 6.32
CA ARG A 645 31.89 -11.92 7.11
C ARG A 645 33.04 -12.62 6.40
N ALA A 646 32.72 -13.58 5.54
CA ALA A 646 33.68 -14.36 4.74
C ALA A 646 33.54 -14.06 3.23
N MET A 647 32.81 -13.00 2.87
CA MET A 647 32.57 -12.63 1.48
C MET A 647 33.87 -12.22 0.78
N SER A 648 34.14 -12.86 -0.37
CA SER A 648 35.28 -12.50 -1.22
C SER A 648 35.05 -11.16 -1.93
N ASP A 649 36.14 -10.50 -2.35
CA ASP A 649 36.04 -9.27 -3.14
C ASP A 649 35.33 -9.47 -4.49
N LYS A 650 35.38 -10.67 -5.07
CA LYS A 650 34.65 -10.98 -6.30
C LYS A 650 33.15 -10.95 -6.07
N VAL A 651 32.68 -11.66 -5.03
CA VAL A 651 31.27 -11.69 -4.62
C VAL A 651 30.79 -10.28 -4.24
N ARG A 652 31.60 -9.53 -3.46
CA ARG A 652 31.32 -8.14 -3.11
C ARG A 652 31.12 -7.27 -4.35
N LYS A 653 32.01 -7.36 -5.34
CA LYS A 653 31.89 -6.57 -6.59
C LYS A 653 30.63 -6.90 -7.39
N VAL A 654 30.15 -8.13 -7.36
CA VAL A 654 28.86 -8.51 -7.97
C VAL A 654 27.71 -7.82 -7.23
N LEU A 655 27.64 -8.00 -5.91
CA LEU A 655 26.56 -7.45 -5.08
C LEU A 655 26.57 -5.92 -5.03
N THR A 656 27.71 -5.25 -5.22
CA THR A 656 27.80 -3.79 -5.20
C THR A 656 27.97 -3.18 -6.60
N ALA A 657 27.55 -3.86 -7.67
CA ALA A 657 27.70 -3.37 -9.03
C ALA A 657 26.77 -2.16 -9.30
N PRO A 658 27.29 -0.93 -9.43
CA PRO A 658 26.47 0.28 -9.32
C PRO A 658 25.49 0.45 -10.48
N GLU A 659 25.90 0.16 -11.72
CA GLU A 659 25.03 0.30 -12.88
C GLU A 659 23.95 -0.78 -12.94
N LEU A 660 24.20 -1.96 -12.37
CA LEU A 660 23.21 -3.04 -12.26
C LEU A 660 22.18 -2.71 -11.19
N ILE A 661 22.63 -2.26 -10.02
CA ILE A 661 21.76 -1.76 -8.95
C ILE A 661 20.90 -0.61 -9.45
N ALA A 662 21.45 0.33 -10.23
CA ALA A 662 20.69 1.44 -10.80
C ALA A 662 19.57 0.96 -11.75
N VAL A 663 19.75 -0.15 -12.46
CA VAL A 663 18.67 -0.77 -13.24
C VAL A 663 17.58 -1.31 -12.33
N ASN A 664 17.93 -2.04 -11.27
CA ASN A 664 16.98 -2.57 -10.30
C ASN A 664 16.19 -1.45 -9.59
N GLN A 665 16.90 -0.42 -9.13
CA GLN A 665 16.38 0.72 -8.36
C GLN A 665 15.84 1.86 -9.23
N ASP A 666 15.67 1.65 -10.53
CA ASP A 666 15.09 2.67 -11.41
C ASP A 666 13.69 3.06 -10.94
N ARG A 667 13.48 4.37 -10.71
CA ARG A 667 12.26 4.95 -10.12
C ARG A 667 10.97 4.69 -10.91
N ARG A 668 11.08 4.27 -12.19
CA ARG A 668 9.89 3.89 -12.96
C ARG A 668 9.29 2.58 -12.45
N GLY A 669 10.10 1.74 -11.80
CA GLY A 669 9.67 0.52 -11.16
C GLY A 669 9.10 -0.53 -12.12
N VAL A 670 9.42 -0.45 -13.41
CA VAL A 670 9.01 -1.47 -14.39
C VAL A 670 9.84 -2.73 -14.15
N GLN A 671 9.18 -3.86 -13.92
CA GLN A 671 9.81 -5.18 -14.03
C GLN A 671 10.08 -5.50 -15.50
N GLY A 672 11.28 -6.02 -15.79
CA GLY A 672 11.64 -6.46 -17.13
C GLY A 672 10.83 -7.67 -17.61
N TYR A 673 10.65 -7.77 -18.92
CA TYR A 673 9.89 -8.83 -19.58
C TYR A 673 10.69 -9.39 -20.76
N LYS A 674 10.40 -10.63 -21.16
CA LYS A 674 11.07 -11.28 -22.28
C LYS A 674 10.60 -10.69 -23.61
N VAL A 675 11.54 -10.44 -24.51
CA VAL A 675 11.30 -10.05 -25.92
C VAL A 675 11.81 -11.11 -26.91
N PHE A 676 12.59 -12.07 -26.42
CA PHE A 676 13.05 -13.26 -27.16
C PHE A 676 13.27 -14.41 -26.17
N ASP A 677 12.87 -15.61 -26.54
CA ASP A 677 13.07 -16.84 -25.76
C ASP A 677 13.07 -18.05 -26.71
N GLU A 678 14.25 -18.55 -27.06
CA GLU A 678 14.40 -19.71 -27.94
C GLU A 678 15.68 -20.50 -27.62
N GLY A 679 15.58 -21.83 -27.52
CA GLY A 679 16.74 -22.71 -27.36
C GLY A 679 17.58 -22.47 -26.09
N GLY A 680 16.99 -21.83 -25.07
CA GLY A 680 17.69 -21.40 -23.86
C GLY A 680 18.40 -20.05 -23.98
N CYS A 681 18.33 -19.39 -25.13
CA CYS A 681 18.76 -18.01 -25.32
C CYS A 681 17.58 -17.08 -25.05
N GLU A 682 17.73 -16.18 -24.09
CA GLU A 682 16.68 -15.27 -23.65
C GLU A 682 17.15 -13.82 -23.78
N VAL A 683 16.24 -12.93 -24.19
CA VAL A 683 16.45 -11.48 -24.16
C VAL A 683 15.34 -10.83 -23.34
N TYR A 684 15.73 -10.05 -22.33
CA TYR A 684 14.82 -9.27 -21.50
C TYR A 684 14.96 -7.78 -21.79
N ASN A 685 13.86 -7.05 -21.71
CA ASN A 685 13.82 -5.60 -21.85
C ASN A 685 13.22 -4.94 -20.61
N LYS A 686 13.83 -3.86 -20.12
CA LYS A 686 13.34 -3.04 -19.01
C LYS A 686 13.47 -1.55 -19.36
N PRO A 687 12.39 -0.94 -19.88
CA PRO A 687 12.32 0.50 -20.09
C PRO A 687 12.57 1.30 -18.80
N LEU A 688 13.47 2.27 -18.83
CA LEU A 688 13.90 3.05 -17.65
C LEU A 688 13.22 4.42 -17.59
N ALA A 689 13.35 5.10 -16.44
CA ALA A 689 12.72 6.39 -16.18
C ALA A 689 13.33 7.56 -16.98
N ASP A 690 14.54 7.39 -17.49
CA ASP A 690 15.30 8.42 -18.19
C ASP A 690 15.11 8.38 -19.72
N GLY A 691 14.26 7.49 -20.25
CA GLY A 691 14.03 7.35 -21.69
C GLY A 691 14.95 6.37 -22.40
N THR A 692 15.86 5.71 -21.67
CA THR A 692 16.64 4.59 -22.18
C THR A 692 15.99 3.24 -21.81
N THR A 693 16.59 2.14 -22.22
CA THR A 693 16.20 0.80 -21.77
C THR A 693 17.39 -0.04 -21.36
N ALA A 694 17.23 -0.88 -20.33
CA ALA A 694 18.16 -1.94 -20.00
C ALA A 694 17.76 -3.24 -20.71
N VAL A 695 18.75 -3.97 -21.23
CA VAL A 695 18.56 -5.24 -21.93
C VAL A 695 19.51 -6.28 -21.37
N LEU A 696 18.97 -7.47 -21.05
CA LEU A 696 19.75 -8.64 -20.69
C LEU A 696 19.69 -9.66 -21.83
N LEU A 697 20.83 -9.99 -22.42
CA LEU A 697 21.00 -11.11 -23.34
C LEU A 697 21.64 -12.26 -22.55
N LEU A 698 20.94 -13.37 -22.36
CA LEU A 698 21.36 -14.48 -21.49
C LEU A 698 21.33 -15.80 -22.24
N ASN A 699 22.43 -16.56 -22.17
CA ASN A 699 22.45 -17.95 -22.61
C ASN A 699 22.32 -18.90 -21.42
N LYS A 700 21.21 -19.63 -21.32
CA LYS A 700 20.99 -20.71 -20.34
C LYS A 700 21.39 -22.08 -20.91
N GLY A 701 21.52 -22.18 -22.23
CA GLY A 701 21.82 -23.42 -22.95
C GLY A 701 23.28 -23.85 -22.82
N GLY A 702 23.52 -25.16 -22.95
CA GLY A 702 24.87 -25.75 -22.85
C GLY A 702 25.76 -25.52 -24.08
N LYS A 703 25.28 -24.85 -25.13
CA LYS A 703 26.03 -24.54 -26.35
C LYS A 703 26.27 -23.06 -26.46
N LYS A 704 27.43 -22.69 -27.01
CA LYS A 704 27.71 -21.28 -27.33
C LYS A 704 26.72 -20.76 -28.38
N ALA A 705 26.30 -19.52 -28.22
CA ALA A 705 25.34 -18.88 -29.12
C ALA A 705 25.61 -17.38 -29.28
N ASP A 706 25.28 -16.87 -30.47
CA ASP A 706 25.13 -15.45 -30.72
C ASP A 706 23.69 -15.06 -30.38
N ILE A 707 23.52 -14.06 -29.52
CA ILE A 707 22.21 -13.57 -29.11
C ILE A 707 22.06 -12.13 -29.58
N THR A 708 20.96 -11.85 -30.28
CA THR A 708 20.70 -10.52 -30.87
C THR A 708 19.45 -9.91 -30.26
N VAL A 709 19.53 -8.63 -29.91
CA VAL A 709 18.36 -7.79 -29.62
C VAL A 709 18.12 -6.84 -30.79
N PHE A 710 16.87 -6.74 -31.24
CA PHE A 710 16.44 -5.83 -32.31
C PHE A 710 15.69 -4.64 -31.73
N TRP A 711 15.92 -3.45 -32.28
CA TRP A 711 15.46 -2.18 -31.68
C TRP A 711 13.93 -2.07 -31.70
N ASP A 712 13.30 -2.60 -32.75
CA ASP A 712 11.84 -2.66 -32.89
C ASP A 712 11.16 -3.42 -31.74
N LYS A 713 11.84 -4.43 -31.16
CA LYS A 713 11.33 -5.21 -30.02
C LYS A 713 11.41 -4.48 -28.67
N ILE A 714 12.23 -3.45 -28.58
CA ILE A 714 12.50 -2.71 -27.34
C ILE A 714 12.07 -1.23 -27.42
N GLY A 715 11.29 -0.87 -28.43
CA GLY A 715 10.71 0.47 -28.59
C GLY A 715 11.69 1.52 -29.12
N LEU A 716 12.74 1.10 -29.81
CA LEU A 716 13.78 1.96 -30.39
C LEU A 716 13.89 1.74 -31.92
N SER A 717 14.68 2.56 -32.59
CA SER A 717 15.04 2.39 -34.01
C SER A 717 16.29 3.20 -34.37
N GLY A 718 16.92 2.91 -35.51
CA GLY A 718 18.08 3.62 -36.04
C GLY A 718 19.34 3.46 -35.20
N ASN A 719 20.24 4.43 -35.29
CA ASN A 719 21.49 4.45 -34.52
C ASN A 719 21.23 4.76 -33.04
N GLN A 720 21.52 3.79 -32.17
CA GLN A 720 21.40 3.94 -30.73
C GLN A 720 22.76 3.69 -30.05
N PRO A 721 23.14 4.51 -29.04
CA PRO A 721 24.31 4.21 -28.23
C PRO A 721 24.03 2.99 -27.35
N VAL A 722 25.05 2.14 -27.21
CA VAL A 722 25.01 0.94 -26.36
C VAL A 722 26.12 1.02 -25.32
N ARG A 723 25.78 0.79 -24.06
CA ARG A 723 26.71 0.71 -22.94
C ARG A 723 26.65 -0.66 -22.28
N ASP A 724 27.80 -1.27 -22.05
CA ASP A 724 27.94 -2.49 -21.24
C ASP A 724 28.00 -2.11 -19.76
N LEU A 725 27.01 -2.56 -18.98
CA LEU A 725 26.84 -2.17 -17.59
C LEU A 725 27.80 -2.88 -16.64
N TRP A 726 28.27 -4.08 -16.99
CA TRP A 726 29.27 -4.78 -16.20
C TRP A 726 30.67 -4.24 -16.47
N ALA A 727 30.97 -3.92 -17.73
CA ALA A 727 32.26 -3.34 -18.11
C ALA A 727 32.34 -1.82 -17.84
N CYS A 728 31.21 -1.18 -17.46
CA CYS A 728 31.05 0.26 -17.32
C CYS A 728 31.61 1.00 -18.55
N LYS A 729 31.33 0.48 -19.75
CA LYS A 729 31.99 0.91 -21.00
C LYS A 729 30.97 1.15 -22.10
N ASP A 730 31.09 2.29 -22.77
CA ASP A 730 30.35 2.57 -23.98
C ASP A 730 30.92 1.72 -25.13
N LEU A 731 30.06 0.95 -25.78
CA LEU A 731 30.41 0.05 -26.88
C LEU A 731 30.33 0.74 -28.25
N GLY A 732 29.79 1.97 -28.30
CA GLY A 732 29.58 2.74 -29.52
C GLY A 732 28.11 2.83 -29.91
N GLU A 733 27.85 3.18 -31.16
CA GLU A 733 26.51 3.26 -31.74
C GLU A 733 26.24 2.07 -32.64
N PHE A 734 25.02 1.55 -32.56
CA PHE A 734 24.58 0.39 -33.32
C PHE A 734 23.26 0.70 -34.01
N ASN A 735 23.18 0.34 -35.29
CA ASN A 735 22.00 0.58 -36.11
C ASN A 735 21.02 -0.60 -36.02
N ASP A 736 19.82 -0.34 -35.51
CA ASP A 736 18.68 -1.28 -35.45
C ASP A 736 18.85 -2.59 -34.66
N SER A 737 20.06 -3.01 -34.29
CA SER A 737 20.29 -4.19 -33.45
C SER A 737 21.66 -4.22 -32.78
N PHE A 738 21.80 -5.08 -31.76
CA PHE A 738 23.09 -5.44 -31.14
C PHE A 738 23.16 -6.95 -30.92
N THR A 739 24.30 -7.54 -31.29
CA THR A 739 24.59 -8.96 -31.09
C THR A 739 25.69 -9.15 -30.06
N ALA A 740 25.40 -9.94 -29.01
CA ALA A 740 26.40 -10.48 -28.13
C ALA A 740 26.88 -11.82 -28.71
N HIS A 741 28.16 -11.89 -29.08
CA HIS A 741 28.74 -13.05 -29.77
C HIS A 741 29.30 -14.10 -28.81
N ASP A 742 29.23 -15.37 -29.22
CA ASP A 742 29.92 -16.51 -28.63
C ASP A 742 29.64 -16.72 -27.12
N LEU A 743 28.44 -16.37 -26.64
CA LEU A 743 28.06 -16.53 -25.24
C LEU A 743 27.94 -18.02 -24.90
N GLY A 744 28.77 -18.53 -24.00
CA GLY A 744 28.65 -19.88 -23.43
C GLY A 744 27.53 -20.01 -22.39
N GLN A 745 27.43 -21.20 -21.79
CA GLN A 745 26.39 -21.48 -20.78
C GLN A 745 26.51 -20.53 -19.58
N HIS A 746 25.42 -19.89 -19.17
CA HIS A 746 25.33 -18.85 -18.14
C HIS A 746 26.00 -17.51 -18.50
N GLU A 747 26.69 -17.42 -19.64
CA GLU A 747 27.24 -16.15 -20.09
C GLU A 747 26.13 -15.23 -20.59
N HIS A 748 26.35 -13.93 -20.38
CA HIS A 748 25.34 -12.92 -20.62
C HIS A 748 25.98 -11.57 -20.95
N LYS A 749 25.16 -10.69 -21.51
CA LYS A 749 25.46 -9.27 -21.65
C LYS A 749 24.32 -8.46 -21.07
N MET A 750 24.65 -7.58 -20.13
CA MET A 750 23.71 -6.57 -19.62
C MET A 750 24.10 -5.22 -20.22
N ILE A 751 23.21 -4.63 -21.00
CA ILE A 751 23.45 -3.36 -21.69
C ILE A 751 22.37 -2.33 -21.37
N LYS A 752 22.73 -1.04 -21.50
CA LYS A 752 21.79 0.07 -21.58
C LYS A 752 21.84 0.66 -22.99
N VAL A 753 20.66 0.87 -23.57
CA VAL A 753 20.50 1.29 -24.97
C VAL A 753 19.66 2.55 -25.01
N GLY A 754 20.05 3.48 -25.87
CA GLY A 754 19.28 4.69 -26.15
C GLY A 754 19.80 5.95 -25.47
N ARG A 755 19.09 7.05 -25.67
CA ARG A 755 19.47 8.39 -25.17
C ARG A 755 18.46 8.89 -24.14
N PRO A 756 18.88 9.76 -23.21
CA PRO A 756 17.93 10.42 -22.32
C PRO A 756 16.80 11.11 -23.09
N GLY A 757 15.58 10.94 -22.63
CA GLY A 757 14.38 11.42 -23.30
C GLY A 757 13.09 11.02 -22.58
N PRO A 758 11.93 11.15 -23.24
CA PRO A 758 10.68 10.62 -22.72
C PRO A 758 10.78 9.11 -22.45
N PRO A 759 10.12 8.58 -21.40
CA PRO A 759 10.13 7.14 -21.11
C PRO A 759 9.62 6.31 -22.31
N LEU A 760 10.34 5.25 -22.65
CA LEU A 760 9.97 4.32 -23.72
C LEU A 760 8.67 3.58 -23.37
N PRO A 761 7.86 3.18 -24.36
CA PRO A 761 6.63 2.42 -24.10
C PRO A 761 6.94 1.10 -23.38
N ILE A 762 6.01 0.67 -22.52
CA ILE A 762 5.95 -0.70 -21.99
C ILE A 762 4.88 -1.48 -22.75
N PRO A 763 4.88 -2.83 -22.70
CA PRO A 763 3.81 -3.63 -23.30
C PRO A 763 2.46 -3.21 -22.72
N SER A 764 1.41 -3.31 -23.53
CA SER A 764 0.05 -3.12 -23.01
C SER A 764 -0.27 -4.25 -22.03
N PRO A 765 -0.78 -3.92 -20.83
CA PRO A 765 -1.29 -4.95 -19.92
C PRO A 765 -2.37 -5.79 -20.60
N MET A 766 -2.56 -7.01 -20.11
CA MET A 766 -3.65 -7.87 -20.57
C MET A 766 -5.00 -7.17 -20.37
N PRO A 767 -5.91 -7.19 -21.36
CA PRO A 767 -7.26 -6.65 -21.18
C PRO A 767 -8.00 -7.41 -20.08
N LEU A 768 -8.71 -6.71 -19.21
CA LEU A 768 -9.37 -7.29 -18.03
C LEU A 768 -10.33 -8.43 -18.42
N GLU A 769 -11.13 -8.23 -19.46
CA GLU A 769 -12.08 -9.21 -19.98
C GLU A 769 -11.45 -10.52 -20.50
N LYS A 770 -10.13 -10.55 -20.66
CA LYS A 770 -9.40 -11.77 -21.03
C LYS A 770 -9.03 -12.64 -19.85
N TYR A 771 -8.99 -12.11 -18.62
CA TYR A 771 -8.54 -12.88 -17.45
C TYR A 771 -9.36 -12.67 -16.18
N THR A 772 -10.39 -11.82 -16.25
CA THR A 772 -11.41 -11.69 -15.22
C THR A 772 -12.81 -11.62 -15.83
N VAL A 773 -13.80 -12.06 -15.07
CA VAL A 773 -15.21 -11.89 -15.42
C VAL A 773 -15.58 -10.41 -15.41
N THR A 774 -16.09 -9.89 -16.53
CA THR A 774 -16.48 -8.48 -16.68
C THR A 774 -17.91 -8.28 -17.19
N ARG A 775 -18.57 -9.33 -17.68
CA ARG A 775 -19.89 -9.27 -18.32
C ARG A 775 -20.95 -10.04 -17.51
N LYS A 776 -22.21 -9.65 -17.68
CA LYS A 776 -23.38 -10.39 -17.19
C LYS A 776 -23.61 -11.67 -18.00
N GLY A 777 -24.31 -12.64 -17.43
CA GLY A 777 -24.60 -13.94 -18.07
C GLY A 777 -23.46 -14.95 -17.94
N GLU A 778 -23.35 -15.84 -18.93
CA GLU A 778 -22.40 -16.95 -18.90
C GLU A 778 -21.00 -16.54 -19.39
N THR A 779 -20.00 -16.93 -18.61
CA THR A 779 -18.59 -16.85 -19.00
C THR A 779 -17.95 -18.22 -18.83
N TYR A 780 -17.53 -18.84 -19.95
CA TYR A 780 -16.81 -20.10 -19.90
C TYR A 780 -15.40 -19.90 -19.38
N MET A 781 -14.91 -20.85 -18.59
CA MET A 781 -13.55 -20.78 -18.04
C MET A 781 -12.50 -20.84 -19.15
N SER A 782 -12.80 -21.53 -20.26
CA SER A 782 -11.94 -21.59 -21.45
C SER A 782 -11.99 -20.34 -22.34
N ASP A 783 -12.88 -19.38 -22.08
CA ASP A 783 -12.85 -18.06 -22.72
C ASP A 783 -11.90 -17.07 -21.99
N LEU A 784 -11.50 -17.41 -20.77
CA LEU A 784 -10.58 -16.63 -19.94
C LEU A 784 -9.19 -17.28 -19.96
N TYR A 785 -8.16 -16.47 -19.77
CA TYR A 785 -6.83 -16.93 -19.42
C TYR A 785 -6.76 -17.22 -17.92
N TYR A 786 -6.25 -18.38 -17.55
CA TYR A 786 -5.92 -18.65 -16.15
C TYR A 786 -4.84 -17.66 -15.68
N ILE A 787 -5.00 -17.13 -14.47
CA ILE A 787 -4.08 -16.16 -13.86
C ILE A 787 -2.96 -16.84 -13.09
N TRP A 788 -3.15 -18.11 -12.75
CA TRP A 788 -2.16 -18.94 -12.08
C TRP A 788 -2.37 -20.43 -12.39
N LYS A 789 -1.30 -21.22 -12.39
CA LYS A 789 -1.35 -22.67 -12.47
C LYS A 789 -0.29 -23.38 -11.60
N ALA A 790 -0.60 -24.62 -11.23
CA ALA A 790 0.39 -25.62 -10.79
C ALA A 790 0.17 -26.98 -11.45
N GLY A 791 1.27 -27.68 -11.71
CA GLY A 791 1.26 -28.93 -12.46
C GLY A 791 1.15 -28.72 -13.96
N ASN A 792 0.50 -29.66 -14.65
CA ASN A 792 0.37 -29.65 -16.10
C ASN A 792 -0.52 -28.51 -16.59
N THR A 793 -0.18 -27.95 -17.75
CA THR A 793 -1.00 -26.93 -18.43
C THR A 793 -2.29 -27.57 -18.96
N PRO A 794 -3.46 -26.97 -18.71
CA PRO A 794 -4.71 -27.48 -19.28
C PRO A 794 -4.79 -27.25 -20.79
N VAL A 795 -5.67 -28.00 -21.46
CA VAL A 795 -6.11 -27.75 -22.84
C VAL A 795 -7.52 -27.16 -22.82
N TYR A 796 -7.75 -26.09 -23.58
CA TYR A 796 -9.08 -25.46 -23.69
C TYR A 796 -9.90 -26.09 -24.81
N ASP A 797 -11.20 -26.23 -24.55
CA ASP A 797 -12.24 -26.69 -25.49
C ASP A 797 -11.98 -28.06 -26.15
N ALA A 798 -11.06 -28.83 -25.57
CA ALA A 798 -10.69 -30.18 -25.99
C ALA A 798 -10.20 -31.00 -24.79
N THR A 799 -10.13 -32.32 -24.95
CA THR A 799 -9.44 -33.21 -24.00
C THR A 799 -7.94 -32.89 -24.01
N PHE A 800 -7.20 -33.41 -23.03
CA PHE A 800 -5.75 -33.24 -23.01
C PHE A 800 -5.05 -33.84 -24.26
N ALA A 801 -5.68 -34.85 -24.89
CA ALA A 801 -5.21 -35.45 -26.14
C ALA A 801 -5.60 -34.63 -27.39
N CYS A 802 -6.19 -33.45 -27.22
CA CYS A 802 -6.70 -32.57 -28.27
C CYS A 802 -7.90 -33.14 -29.06
N ASP A 803 -8.65 -34.08 -28.48
CA ASP A 803 -9.91 -34.60 -29.03
C ASP A 803 -11.12 -33.79 -28.50
N PRO A 804 -12.30 -33.86 -29.14
CA PRO A 804 -13.53 -33.28 -28.59
C PRO A 804 -13.89 -33.87 -27.21
N ILE A 805 -14.30 -33.01 -26.26
CA ILE A 805 -14.74 -33.46 -24.95
C ILE A 805 -16.06 -34.21 -25.07
N ARG A 806 -16.07 -35.51 -24.72
CA ARG A 806 -17.25 -36.38 -24.77
C ARG A 806 -17.53 -37.01 -23.41
N ILE A 807 -18.69 -36.71 -22.84
CA ILE A 807 -19.12 -37.23 -21.55
C ILE A 807 -20.55 -37.80 -21.71
N ALA A 808 -20.76 -39.04 -21.27
CA ALA A 808 -22.05 -39.75 -21.37
C ALA A 808 -22.72 -39.73 -22.76
N GLY A 809 -21.94 -39.77 -23.85
CA GLY A 809 -22.44 -39.75 -25.22
C GLY A 809 -22.76 -38.35 -25.76
N GLN A 810 -22.67 -37.31 -24.93
CA GLN A 810 -22.79 -35.92 -25.34
C GLN A 810 -21.41 -35.33 -25.68
N THR A 811 -21.33 -34.53 -26.73
CA THR A 811 -20.13 -33.76 -27.08
C THR A 811 -20.29 -32.32 -26.61
N PHE A 812 -19.28 -31.78 -25.93
CA PHE A 812 -19.27 -30.42 -25.40
C PHE A 812 -18.33 -29.54 -26.22
N LYS A 813 -18.77 -28.32 -26.54
CA LYS A 813 -17.97 -27.34 -27.28
C LYS A 813 -17.01 -26.57 -26.37
N LYS A 814 -17.34 -26.48 -25.09
CA LYS A 814 -16.61 -25.70 -24.08
C LYS A 814 -16.15 -26.61 -22.95
N GLY A 815 -14.95 -26.35 -22.45
CA GLY A 815 -14.41 -27.09 -21.31
C GLY A 815 -12.91 -27.03 -21.17
N ILE A 816 -12.39 -27.78 -20.20
CA ILE A 816 -10.98 -27.87 -19.87
C ILE A 816 -10.56 -29.33 -19.78
N GLY A 817 -9.60 -29.74 -20.59
CA GLY A 817 -8.93 -31.04 -20.53
C GLY A 817 -7.67 -30.99 -19.67
N CYS A 818 -7.52 -31.95 -18.76
CA CYS A 818 -6.44 -32.02 -17.78
C CYS A 818 -5.70 -33.37 -17.85
N LYS A 819 -4.41 -33.36 -17.47
CA LYS A 819 -3.59 -34.56 -17.26
C LYS A 819 -2.92 -34.53 -15.89
N GLY A 820 -2.95 -35.66 -15.19
CA GLY A 820 -2.25 -35.83 -13.92
C GLY A 820 -2.67 -34.77 -12.89
N LYS A 821 -1.68 -34.11 -12.25
CA LYS A 821 -1.93 -32.94 -11.42
C LYS A 821 -2.04 -31.68 -12.28
N CYS A 822 -3.20 -31.04 -12.25
CA CYS A 822 -3.51 -29.80 -12.97
C CYS A 822 -4.38 -28.92 -12.08
N ALA A 823 -3.82 -27.81 -11.60
CA ALA A 823 -4.56 -26.78 -10.88
C ALA A 823 -4.46 -25.46 -11.64
N VAL A 824 -5.60 -24.80 -11.85
CA VAL A 824 -5.67 -23.49 -12.50
C VAL A 824 -6.61 -22.56 -11.78
N MET A 825 -6.21 -21.29 -11.69
CA MET A 825 -6.97 -20.23 -11.03
C MET A 825 -7.52 -19.25 -12.05
N PHE A 826 -8.76 -18.83 -11.86
CA PHE A 826 -9.45 -17.82 -12.66
C PHE A 826 -9.93 -16.69 -11.77
N LYS A 827 -9.79 -15.44 -12.23
CA LYS A 827 -10.30 -14.28 -11.50
C LYS A 827 -11.78 -14.11 -11.80
N VAL A 828 -12.63 -14.19 -10.77
CA VAL A 828 -14.08 -13.97 -10.90
C VAL A 828 -14.51 -12.65 -10.25
N ASN A 829 -13.67 -12.09 -9.38
CA ASN A 829 -13.78 -10.74 -8.81
C ASN A 829 -15.14 -10.42 -8.15
N ASN A 830 -15.77 -11.40 -7.51
CA ASN A 830 -17.12 -11.30 -6.95
C ASN A 830 -18.17 -10.82 -7.97
N ARG A 831 -18.01 -11.22 -9.24
CA ARG A 831 -18.90 -10.87 -10.37
C ARG A 831 -19.60 -12.09 -10.97
N ALA A 832 -19.69 -13.18 -10.23
CA ALA A 832 -20.45 -14.34 -10.63
C ALA A 832 -21.16 -14.89 -9.40
N ASP A 833 -22.40 -15.36 -9.60
CA ASP A 833 -23.26 -15.86 -8.56
C ASP A 833 -23.21 -17.39 -8.48
N ARG A 834 -22.89 -18.07 -9.59
CA ARG A 834 -22.80 -19.53 -9.66
C ARG A 834 -21.63 -20.01 -10.52
N PHE A 835 -21.14 -21.21 -10.21
CA PHE A 835 -20.25 -22.00 -11.06
C PHE A 835 -20.92 -23.34 -11.40
N SER A 836 -20.91 -23.69 -12.69
CA SER A 836 -21.45 -24.94 -13.22
C SER A 836 -20.42 -25.66 -14.08
N ALA A 837 -20.39 -27.00 -14.00
CA ALA A 837 -19.56 -27.85 -14.85
C ALA A 837 -20.04 -29.32 -14.80
N ILE A 838 -19.55 -30.15 -15.72
CA ILE A 838 -19.67 -31.61 -15.66
C ILE A 838 -18.26 -32.21 -15.69
N VAL A 839 -17.91 -33.01 -14.69
CA VAL A 839 -16.58 -33.65 -14.60
C VAL A 839 -16.65 -35.15 -14.82
N ALA A 840 -15.66 -35.68 -15.54
CA ALA A 840 -15.44 -37.11 -15.71
C ALA A 840 -13.97 -37.45 -16.00
N ILE A 841 -13.57 -38.67 -15.65
CA ILE A 841 -12.30 -39.25 -16.12
C ILE A 841 -12.45 -39.57 -17.61
N ASP A 842 -11.44 -39.21 -18.40
CA ASP A 842 -11.45 -39.47 -19.84
C ASP A 842 -11.36 -40.98 -20.11
N LYS A 843 -12.15 -41.49 -21.07
CA LYS A 843 -12.20 -42.92 -21.41
C LYS A 843 -10.91 -43.46 -22.00
N SER A 844 -10.03 -42.59 -22.51
CA SER A 844 -8.69 -42.96 -22.98
C SER A 844 -7.69 -43.21 -21.84
N SER A 845 -8.05 -42.91 -20.58
CA SER A 845 -7.24 -43.24 -19.41
C SER A 845 -7.07 -44.75 -19.23
N LYS A 846 -5.96 -45.15 -18.58
CA LYS A 846 -5.68 -46.57 -18.24
C LYS A 846 -6.77 -47.16 -17.33
N GLU A 847 -6.90 -48.49 -17.31
CA GLU A 847 -7.95 -49.20 -16.56
C GLU A 847 -7.95 -48.91 -15.06
N ASP A 848 -6.77 -48.81 -14.44
CA ASP A 848 -6.58 -48.58 -13.02
C ASP A 848 -6.49 -47.08 -12.66
N ALA A 849 -6.68 -46.19 -13.63
CA ALA A 849 -6.51 -44.77 -13.46
C ALA A 849 -7.57 -44.19 -12.49
N LYS A 850 -7.08 -43.41 -11.54
CA LYS A 850 -7.88 -42.74 -10.50
C LYS A 850 -7.58 -41.26 -10.52
N GLY A 851 -8.62 -40.45 -10.47
CA GLY A 851 -8.51 -38.99 -10.36
C GLY A 851 -9.55 -38.40 -9.40
N ARG A 852 -9.39 -37.13 -9.06
CA ARG A 852 -10.30 -36.37 -8.18
C ARG A 852 -10.35 -34.92 -8.64
N PHE A 853 -11.56 -34.37 -8.71
CA PHE A 853 -11.83 -32.99 -9.09
C PHE A 853 -12.28 -32.21 -7.86
N ARG A 854 -11.75 -30.99 -7.70
CA ARG A 854 -12.12 -30.09 -6.61
C ARG A 854 -12.19 -28.65 -7.08
N VAL A 855 -13.07 -27.90 -6.44
CA VAL A 855 -13.21 -26.45 -6.65
C VAL A 855 -12.92 -25.74 -5.33
N TYR A 856 -12.02 -24.77 -5.37
CA TYR A 856 -11.60 -23.97 -4.22
C TYR A 856 -11.95 -22.50 -4.45
N ASN A 857 -12.20 -21.78 -3.36
CA ASN A 857 -12.21 -20.31 -3.33
C ASN A 857 -10.79 -19.84 -3.01
N GLU A 858 -10.15 -19.17 -3.97
CA GLU A 858 -8.81 -18.58 -3.85
C GLU A 858 -7.62 -19.55 -3.97
N ASP A 859 -7.25 -20.27 -2.91
CA ASP A 859 -5.93 -20.91 -2.83
C ASP A 859 -5.90 -22.29 -2.12
N PHE A 860 -4.70 -22.86 -1.94
CA PHE A 860 -4.52 -24.17 -1.29
C PHE A 860 -4.54 -24.14 0.24
N PHE A 861 -4.27 -23.00 0.87
CA PHE A 861 -4.18 -22.88 2.33
C PHE A 861 -5.53 -22.57 2.98
N ALA A 862 -6.45 -21.94 2.24
CA ALA A 862 -7.75 -21.52 2.73
C ALA A 862 -8.64 -22.69 3.20
N ASN A 863 -8.32 -23.92 2.77
CA ASN A 863 -9.03 -25.17 3.12
C ASN A 863 -10.56 -25.13 2.84
N LYS A 864 -11.04 -24.14 2.09
CA LYS A 864 -12.45 -23.95 1.74
C LYS A 864 -12.74 -24.60 0.39
N ILE A 865 -12.94 -25.91 0.44
CA ILE A 865 -13.40 -26.70 -0.70
C ILE A 865 -14.88 -26.36 -0.93
N LEU A 866 -15.18 -25.75 -2.08
CA LEU A 866 -16.57 -25.46 -2.48
C LEU A 866 -17.26 -26.72 -3.02
N TRP A 867 -16.49 -27.62 -3.65
CA TRP A 867 -17.01 -28.87 -4.19
C TRP A 867 -15.92 -29.93 -4.34
N ASP A 868 -16.26 -31.21 -4.15
CA ASP A 868 -15.34 -32.35 -4.28
C ASP A 868 -16.03 -33.57 -4.92
N SER A 869 -15.43 -34.13 -5.97
CA SER A 869 -15.95 -35.30 -6.66
C SER A 869 -15.80 -36.61 -5.87
N GLY A 870 -14.98 -36.63 -4.82
CA GLY A 870 -14.37 -37.85 -4.33
C GLY A 870 -13.48 -38.52 -5.40
N GLN A 871 -12.97 -39.71 -5.10
CA GLN A 871 -12.18 -40.45 -6.08
C GLN A 871 -13.06 -40.98 -7.22
N MET A 872 -12.62 -40.77 -8.45
CA MET A 872 -13.27 -41.24 -9.68
C MET A 872 -12.33 -42.14 -10.49
N THR A 873 -12.93 -43.05 -11.25
CA THR A 873 -12.29 -43.93 -12.26
C THR A 873 -12.93 -43.68 -13.63
N LYS A 874 -12.36 -44.27 -14.70
CA LYS A 874 -12.94 -44.16 -16.06
C LYS A 874 -14.37 -44.71 -16.20
N ASP A 875 -14.77 -45.60 -15.29
CA ASP A 875 -16.10 -46.22 -15.24
C ASP A 875 -17.05 -45.52 -14.25
N SER A 876 -16.55 -44.54 -13.51
CA SER A 876 -17.41 -43.72 -12.64
C SER A 876 -18.39 -42.91 -13.49
N PRO A 877 -19.65 -42.76 -13.06
CA PRO A 877 -20.59 -41.88 -13.73
C PRO A 877 -20.07 -40.43 -13.69
N PRO A 878 -20.37 -39.61 -14.72
CA PRO A 878 -20.06 -38.18 -14.67
C PRO A 878 -20.72 -37.51 -13.48
N ARG A 879 -20.10 -36.44 -12.97
CA ARG A 879 -20.66 -35.65 -11.88
C ARG A 879 -20.91 -34.21 -12.33
N GLY A 880 -22.14 -33.74 -12.13
CA GLY A 880 -22.48 -32.33 -12.27
C GLY A 880 -21.98 -31.52 -11.07
N ILE A 881 -21.59 -30.30 -11.33
CA ILE A 881 -21.22 -29.27 -10.35
C ILE A 881 -22.19 -28.12 -10.57
N ASP A 882 -22.78 -27.66 -9.48
CA ASP A 882 -23.62 -26.47 -9.47
C ASP A 882 -23.53 -25.86 -8.06
N ILE A 883 -22.70 -24.83 -7.93
CA ILE A 883 -22.35 -24.22 -6.64
C ILE A 883 -22.54 -22.70 -6.69
N GLU A 884 -22.98 -22.13 -5.56
CA GLU A 884 -23.07 -20.69 -5.37
C GLU A 884 -21.68 -20.08 -5.11
N LEU A 885 -21.42 -18.93 -5.71
CA LEU A 885 -20.17 -18.18 -5.58
C LEU A 885 -20.41 -16.90 -4.76
N LYS A 886 -20.57 -17.05 -3.45
CA LYS A 886 -20.68 -15.91 -2.55
C LYS A 886 -19.30 -15.42 -2.09
N ASP A 887 -19.00 -14.14 -2.35
CA ASP A 887 -17.76 -13.46 -1.95
C ASP A 887 -16.49 -14.18 -2.47
N VAL A 888 -16.59 -14.76 -3.68
CA VAL A 888 -15.49 -15.46 -4.35
C VAL A 888 -14.77 -14.48 -5.26
N TYR A 889 -13.48 -14.23 -5.00
CA TYR A 889 -12.64 -13.37 -5.84
C TYR A 889 -11.86 -14.16 -6.89
N CYS A 890 -11.39 -15.34 -6.52
CA CYS A 890 -10.67 -16.26 -7.40
C CYS A 890 -11.29 -17.66 -7.27
N LEU A 891 -11.51 -18.32 -8.41
CA LEU A 891 -11.99 -19.69 -8.48
C LEU A 891 -10.85 -20.59 -8.93
N MET A 892 -10.50 -21.59 -8.14
CA MET A 892 -9.42 -22.52 -8.48
C MET A 892 -9.99 -23.92 -8.77
N LEU A 893 -9.74 -24.40 -9.99
CA LEU A 893 -10.14 -25.73 -10.46
C LEU A 893 -8.96 -26.67 -10.36
N VAL A 894 -9.11 -27.76 -9.59
CA VAL A 894 -8.03 -28.72 -9.32
C VAL A 894 -8.44 -30.10 -9.78
N PHE A 895 -7.65 -30.68 -10.66
CA PHE A 895 -7.68 -32.09 -11.01
C PHE A 895 -6.40 -32.76 -10.50
N ASP A 896 -6.57 -33.76 -9.65
CA ASP A 896 -5.47 -34.56 -9.11
C ASP A 896 -5.55 -36.00 -9.61
N GLY A 897 -4.43 -36.54 -10.05
CA GLY A 897 -4.25 -37.97 -10.29
C GLY A 897 -2.88 -38.31 -10.89
N LYS A 898 -2.58 -39.60 -11.04
CA LYS A 898 -1.30 -40.10 -11.57
C LYS A 898 -1.50 -40.69 -12.96
N GLU A 899 -0.90 -40.07 -13.99
CA GLU A 899 -1.03 -40.51 -15.40
C GLU A 899 -2.49 -40.73 -15.87
N VAL A 900 -3.41 -39.93 -15.34
CA VAL A 900 -4.84 -39.98 -15.66
C VAL A 900 -5.25 -38.72 -16.42
N LEU A 901 -6.24 -38.84 -17.29
CA LEU A 901 -6.83 -37.73 -18.03
C LEU A 901 -8.22 -37.42 -17.47
N GLY A 902 -8.54 -36.14 -17.30
CA GLY A 902 -9.80 -35.69 -16.73
C GLY A 902 -10.34 -34.50 -17.49
N ASN A 903 -11.67 -34.38 -17.59
CA ASN A 903 -12.32 -33.33 -18.35
C ASN A 903 -13.31 -32.56 -17.45
N TRP A 904 -13.24 -31.24 -17.52
CA TRP A 904 -14.27 -30.31 -17.07
C TRP A 904 -15.07 -29.87 -18.29
N ALA A 905 -16.19 -30.52 -18.58
CA ALA A 905 -17.09 -30.12 -19.65
C ALA A 905 -17.99 -28.97 -19.20
N ASP A 906 -18.26 -28.03 -20.10
CA ASP A 906 -19.20 -26.91 -19.90
C ASP A 906 -18.89 -26.05 -18.67
N ALA A 907 -17.62 -25.99 -18.27
CA ALA A 907 -17.20 -25.24 -17.09
C ALA A 907 -17.40 -23.74 -17.28
N CYS A 908 -18.38 -23.16 -16.60
CA CYS A 908 -18.75 -21.75 -16.71
C CYS A 908 -19.15 -21.14 -15.37
N VAL A 909 -19.05 -19.82 -15.31
CA VAL A 909 -19.66 -19.03 -14.25
C VAL A 909 -20.83 -18.23 -14.80
N ILE A 910 -21.84 -18.04 -13.96
CA ILE A 910 -23.11 -17.38 -14.30
C ILE A 910 -23.26 -16.17 -13.38
N ASN A 911 -23.53 -15.01 -13.97
CA ASN A 911 -23.94 -13.80 -13.25
C ASN A 911 -25.43 -13.53 -13.50
N GLU A 912 -26.23 -13.72 -12.47
CA GLU A 912 -27.67 -13.56 -12.37
C GLU A 912 -28.01 -12.18 -11.79
N ALA A 913 -27.55 -11.09 -12.41
CA ALA A 913 -28.05 -9.77 -12.01
C ALA A 913 -29.46 -9.55 -12.58
N ASP A 914 -30.46 -9.56 -11.69
CA ASP A 914 -31.90 -9.35 -11.88
C ASP A 914 -32.33 -8.68 -13.19
N SER A 915 -33.27 -9.35 -13.85
CA SER A 915 -34.30 -8.70 -14.66
C SER A 915 -35.20 -7.88 -13.73
N ASP A 916 -34.90 -6.60 -13.56
CA ASP A 916 -35.87 -5.54 -13.21
C ASP A 916 -35.39 -4.16 -13.69
#